data_AF-A0A4R0RQN6-F1
#
_entry.id   AF-A0A4R0RQN6-F1
#
_cell.length_a   1.000
_cell.length_b   1.000
_cell.length_c   1.000
_cell.angle_alpha   90.00
_cell.angle_beta   90.00
_cell.angle_gamma   90.00
#
_symmetry.space_group_name_H-M   'P 1'
#
loop_
_entity.id
_entity.type
_entity.pdbx_description
1 polymer ?
#
loop_
_entity_poly.entity_id
_entity_poly.type
_entity_poly.pdbx_seq_one_letter_code
_entity_poly.pdbx_strand_id
1 'polypeptide(L)'
;MQHQFFIQHWARVKWENPFDQQTTSTATTTPPLALLPAEILDEIISYWDVLPTRFYCMTYGATATQHITHILPRIEYAERTYTLRALSQTCKALRQVILPRLWSRLECCWVPQHKQGLRFQYVMELLRRKAKGMMEADDGLKSHVRILCILLSRASMETTLSSINMLLPTLPNLQTIQILHCRTPGLFESTVKGLHLPSVRTLIIPTECNALVMACPNVTHIRCAGGNGYSLVFALKHGNKLEKLDGMIDWGCGAIMKLLVKYAPHLHTLELRHPVDWFHGALSSWTRPPAWADVIPELSHLTQLRVLQLSFSSQAHANEMMVIQAARKVMIGQMTLQTRKLEIRRVIAPNVDQVISTFTPDELVHLMASVFANLSQSKLKSAPANPDIAMPHRTVVPTSAHNVLFMPSRMAPFGTAMKVVSVPTASAPQEVRDKGLPATTLVMDEQSGQVKAIVNAAKLTALRNAAGSLLSSRLLISPDKSPRTLVAIGSGAQIAAHVSLFIRHYSSITQCTIFNRSLNSRLTSLIDTLRADPAFRSIEVNGHILPKDGDSPEHQVYKKTLQDANIVVTATSSTKPLFPSSYISPGTHLCMIGSYAPRMHEVDTDLVKRAGTIVVDSREACKIEAGELIAANIQDDDLIEIGELVSLSGSQWEANQPLVERVRKSGDVTMFKSVGVGVQDVAIASAVVDKAAIKGLGVTLQL
;
A
#
# COMPACT_ATOMS: atom_id res chain seq x y z
N MET A 1 4.38 -35.92 0.83
CA MET A 1 4.58 -37.07 -0.07
C MET A 1 3.63 -37.11 -1.27
N GLN A 2 2.38 -36.60 -1.20
CA GLN A 2 1.47 -36.56 -2.38
C GLN A 2 1.90 -35.56 -3.49
N HIS A 3 2.72 -34.55 -3.19
CA HIS A 3 3.25 -33.61 -4.20
C HIS A 3 4.42 -34.17 -5.04
N GLN A 4 5.11 -35.20 -4.54
CA GLN A 4 6.28 -35.78 -5.22
C GLN A 4 5.85 -36.73 -6.35
N PHE A 5 4.70 -37.38 -6.18
CA PHE A 5 4.06 -38.23 -7.18
C PHE A 5 3.52 -37.43 -8.38
N PHE A 6 3.00 -36.22 -8.15
CA PHE A 6 2.47 -35.35 -9.21
C PHE A 6 3.56 -34.67 -10.06
N ILE A 7 4.76 -34.49 -9.51
CA ILE A 7 5.89 -33.81 -10.19
C ILE A 7 6.70 -34.78 -11.05
N GLN A 8 6.79 -36.06 -10.68
CA GLN A 8 7.46 -37.08 -11.49
C GLN A 8 6.70 -37.45 -12.76
N HIS A 9 5.39 -37.19 -12.83
CA HIS A 9 4.58 -37.48 -14.02
C HIS A 9 4.89 -36.54 -15.21
N TRP A 10 5.45 -35.35 -14.95
CA TRP A 10 5.81 -34.37 -15.99
C TRP A 10 7.04 -34.75 -16.82
N ALA A 11 7.91 -35.65 -16.33
CA ALA A 11 9.09 -36.10 -17.05
C ALA A 11 8.81 -37.26 -18.03
N ARG A 12 7.56 -37.77 -18.10
CA ARG A 12 7.21 -38.95 -18.89
C ARG A 12 6.12 -38.73 -19.95
N VAL A 13 5.53 -37.54 -20.05
CA VAL A 13 4.56 -37.25 -21.11
C VAL A 13 5.33 -36.89 -22.37
N LYS A 14 5.42 -37.84 -23.31
CA LYS A 14 5.87 -37.57 -24.68
C LYS A 14 4.96 -36.49 -25.28
N TRP A 15 5.59 -35.43 -25.78
CA TRP A 15 4.95 -34.39 -26.57
C TRP A 15 4.71 -34.91 -27.98
N GLU A 16 3.66 -35.71 -28.16
CA GLU A 16 3.22 -36.09 -29.50
C GLU A 16 2.30 -35.01 -30.08
N ASN A 17 2.65 -34.55 -31.28
CA ASN A 17 1.92 -33.59 -32.08
C ASN A 17 0.67 -34.28 -32.69
N PRO A 18 -0.57 -33.95 -32.30
CA PRO A 18 -1.74 -34.61 -32.85
C PRO A 18 -2.25 -33.83 -34.06
N PHE A 19 -1.45 -33.77 -35.12
CA PHE A 19 -1.95 -33.57 -36.49
C PHE A 19 -1.89 -34.92 -37.21
N ASP A 20 -2.66 -35.89 -36.70
CA ASP A 20 -3.17 -37.01 -37.49
C ASP A 20 -4.05 -37.86 -36.58
N GLN A 21 -5.37 -37.71 -36.71
CA GLN A 21 -6.36 -38.78 -36.61
C GLN A 21 -7.77 -38.19 -36.76
N GLN A 22 -8.37 -38.43 -37.92
CA GLN A 22 -9.80 -38.32 -38.14
C GLN A 22 -10.54 -39.30 -37.23
N THR A 23 -11.35 -38.80 -36.29
CA THR A 23 -12.43 -39.59 -35.65
C THR A 23 -13.62 -38.71 -35.24
N THR A 24 -14.72 -38.90 -35.98
CA THR A 24 -16.14 -38.88 -35.60
C THR A 24 -16.62 -38.11 -34.33
N SER A 25 -17.24 -36.95 -34.60
CA SER A 25 -18.53 -36.45 -34.06
C SER A 25 -19.05 -36.99 -32.72
N THR A 26 -18.76 -36.27 -31.64
CA THR A 26 -19.70 -36.06 -30.51
C THR A 26 -19.71 -34.57 -30.16
N ALA A 27 -20.89 -33.97 -30.04
CA ALA A 27 -21.07 -32.53 -29.82
C ALA A 27 -20.47 -32.11 -28.47
N THR A 28 -19.23 -31.61 -28.50
CA THR A 28 -18.57 -31.01 -27.34
C THR A 28 -19.03 -29.55 -27.28
N THR A 29 -19.93 -29.24 -26.34
CA THR A 29 -20.33 -27.85 -26.06
C THR A 29 -19.08 -27.06 -25.66
N THR A 30 -18.64 -26.17 -26.55
CA THR A 30 -17.49 -25.31 -26.28
C THR A 30 -17.85 -24.36 -25.14
N PRO A 31 -17.03 -24.23 -24.08
CA PRO A 31 -17.34 -23.36 -22.96
C PRO A 31 -17.57 -21.92 -23.44
N PRO A 32 -18.58 -21.19 -22.93
CA PRO A 32 -18.83 -19.79 -23.33
C PRO A 32 -17.60 -18.89 -23.21
N LEU A 33 -16.77 -19.13 -22.19
CA LEU A 33 -15.51 -18.42 -21.98
C LEU A 33 -14.50 -18.62 -23.12
N ALA A 34 -14.51 -19.78 -23.79
CA ALA A 34 -13.67 -20.06 -24.96
C ALA A 34 -14.22 -19.46 -26.26
N LEU A 35 -15.47 -18.99 -26.25
CA LEU A 35 -16.14 -18.35 -27.39
C LEU A 35 -16.07 -16.82 -27.33
N LEU A 36 -15.56 -16.24 -26.24
CA LEU A 36 -15.42 -14.79 -26.12
C LEU A 36 -14.44 -14.26 -27.18
N PRO A 37 -14.72 -13.06 -27.75
CA PRO A 37 -13.73 -12.33 -28.53
C PRO A 37 -12.42 -12.15 -27.75
N ALA A 38 -11.30 -12.19 -28.46
CA ALA A 38 -9.97 -12.11 -27.84
C ALA A 38 -9.80 -10.84 -27.00
N GLU A 39 -10.35 -9.72 -27.48
CA GLU A 39 -10.31 -8.40 -26.86
C GLU A 39 -11.04 -8.38 -25.52
N ILE A 40 -12.24 -8.99 -25.47
CA ILE A 40 -13.03 -9.09 -24.24
C ILE A 40 -12.36 -10.01 -23.23
N LEU A 41 -11.81 -11.14 -23.70
CA LEU A 41 -11.06 -12.04 -22.83
C LEU A 41 -9.80 -11.36 -22.28
N ASP A 42 -9.09 -10.56 -23.09
CA ASP A 42 -7.92 -9.81 -22.66
C ASP A 42 -8.29 -8.67 -21.69
N GLU A 43 -9.43 -8.01 -21.90
CA GLU A 43 -9.98 -7.02 -20.96
C GLU A 43 -10.30 -7.68 -19.61
N ILE A 44 -11.01 -8.81 -19.60
CA ILE A 44 -11.29 -9.59 -18.38
C ILE A 44 -9.98 -9.94 -17.68
N ILE A 45 -8.97 -10.39 -18.45
CA ILE A 45 -7.66 -10.77 -17.92
C ILE A 45 -6.87 -9.57 -17.38
N SER A 46 -7.13 -8.36 -17.87
CA SER A 46 -6.45 -7.15 -17.44
C SER A 46 -6.82 -6.69 -16.02
N TYR A 47 -7.94 -7.18 -15.46
CA TYR A 47 -8.36 -6.87 -14.09
C TYR A 47 -7.52 -7.56 -13.01
N TRP A 48 -6.79 -8.63 -13.34
CA TRP A 48 -5.84 -9.22 -12.39
C TRP A 48 -4.55 -8.42 -12.36
N ASP A 49 -4.08 -8.13 -11.15
CA ASP A 49 -2.80 -7.48 -10.95
C ASP A 49 -1.64 -8.31 -11.53
N VAL A 50 -0.76 -7.64 -12.26
CA VAL A 50 0.53 -8.17 -12.70
C VAL A 50 1.64 -7.38 -12.04
N LEU A 51 2.79 -8.03 -11.84
CA LEU A 51 3.93 -7.32 -11.27
C LEU A 51 4.30 -6.11 -12.15
N PRO A 52 4.26 -4.88 -11.61
CA PRO A 52 4.53 -3.70 -12.39
C PRO A 52 5.96 -3.68 -12.92
N THR A 53 6.14 -3.18 -14.13
CA THR A 53 7.47 -2.90 -14.71
C THR A 53 8.23 -1.82 -13.94
N ARG A 54 7.52 -1.04 -13.11
CA ARG A 54 8.08 -0.03 -12.20
C ARG A 54 8.35 -0.54 -10.79
N PHE A 55 8.13 -1.83 -10.52
CA PHE A 55 8.36 -2.41 -9.20
C PHE A 55 9.85 -2.36 -8.83
N TYR A 56 10.13 -1.99 -7.58
CA TYR A 56 11.47 -2.01 -6.99
C TYR A 56 11.51 -3.03 -5.85
N CYS A 57 12.51 -3.90 -5.87
CA CYS A 57 12.80 -4.78 -4.76
C CYS A 57 13.50 -3.97 -3.66
N MET A 58 12.94 -3.93 -2.44
CA MET A 58 13.64 -3.33 -1.30
C MET A 58 14.71 -4.30 -0.80
N THR A 59 15.97 -3.93 -0.95
CA THR A 59 17.12 -4.70 -0.44
C THR A 59 17.42 -4.33 1.01
N TYR A 60 17.76 -5.34 1.81
CA TYR A 60 18.06 -5.25 3.24
C TYR A 60 19.44 -4.63 3.53
N GLY A 61 19.52 -3.79 4.58
CA GLY A 61 20.72 -3.45 5.34
C GLY A 61 21.04 -4.48 6.43
N ALA A 62 22.32 -4.65 6.75
CA ALA A 62 22.81 -5.71 7.62
C ALA A 62 22.85 -5.32 9.11
N THR A 63 22.08 -6.04 9.95
CA THR A 63 22.54 -6.58 11.24
C THR A 63 21.92 -7.98 11.40
N ALA A 64 22.69 -8.94 11.91
CA ALA A 64 22.44 -10.38 11.81
C ALA A 64 21.28 -10.92 12.66
N THR A 65 20.34 -10.09 13.13
CA THR A 65 19.31 -10.48 14.11
C THR A 65 17.88 -10.04 13.79
N GLN A 66 17.61 -9.47 12.61
CA GLN A 66 16.25 -9.02 12.24
C GLN A 66 15.62 -9.90 11.15
N HIS A 67 14.45 -10.48 11.43
CA HIS A 67 13.70 -11.35 10.52
C HIS A 67 13.18 -10.59 9.27
N ILE A 68 13.48 -11.17 8.11
CA ILE A 68 13.50 -10.54 6.77
C ILE A 68 12.18 -10.82 6.01
N THR A 69 11.36 -9.81 5.66
CA THR A 69 10.05 -10.03 4.98
C THR A 69 9.86 -9.46 3.56
N HIS A 70 10.69 -8.54 3.02
CA HIS A 70 10.28 -7.72 1.85
C HIS A 70 11.13 -7.78 0.55
N ILE A 71 11.90 -8.85 0.29
CA ILE A 71 12.65 -9.00 -0.98
C ILE A 71 11.77 -9.56 -2.11
N LEU A 72 10.70 -10.27 -1.79
CA LEU A 72 9.85 -10.94 -2.78
C LEU A 72 8.61 -10.11 -3.12
N PRO A 73 8.15 -10.11 -4.38
CA PRO A 73 6.83 -9.63 -4.71
C PRO A 73 5.75 -10.35 -3.89
N ARG A 74 4.66 -9.63 -3.59
CA ARG A 74 3.47 -10.22 -2.97
C ARG A 74 2.90 -11.32 -3.85
N ILE A 75 2.35 -12.36 -3.23
CA ILE A 75 1.78 -13.52 -3.94
C ILE A 75 0.55 -13.15 -4.78
N GLU A 76 -0.12 -12.03 -4.45
CA GLU A 76 -1.24 -11.45 -5.20
C GLU A 76 -0.91 -11.28 -6.68
N TYR A 77 0.32 -10.86 -7.02
CA TYR A 77 0.77 -10.72 -8.42
C TYR A 77 0.86 -12.05 -9.19
N ALA A 78 0.82 -13.19 -8.48
CA ALA A 78 0.83 -14.52 -9.09
C ALA A 78 -0.57 -15.08 -9.34
N GLU A 79 -1.64 -14.43 -8.84
CA GLU A 79 -3.02 -14.90 -8.97
C GLU A 79 -3.42 -15.09 -10.43
N ARG A 80 -3.09 -14.11 -11.29
CA ARG A 80 -3.31 -14.22 -12.73
C ARG A 80 -2.73 -15.52 -13.29
N THR A 81 -1.47 -15.80 -12.97
CA THR A 81 -0.75 -16.97 -13.49
C THR A 81 -1.32 -18.28 -12.95
N TYR A 82 -1.74 -18.34 -11.69
CA TYR A 82 -2.40 -19.52 -11.13
C TYR A 82 -3.78 -19.77 -11.74
N THR A 83 -4.59 -18.73 -11.89
CA THR A 83 -5.94 -18.81 -12.46
C THR A 83 -5.90 -19.24 -13.92
N LEU A 84 -5.08 -18.59 -14.75
CA LEU A 84 -4.94 -18.96 -16.16
C LEU A 84 -4.39 -20.38 -16.32
N ARG A 85 -3.48 -20.81 -15.44
CA ARG A 85 -3.02 -22.20 -15.43
C ARG A 85 -4.15 -23.17 -15.16
N ALA A 86 -4.95 -22.94 -14.12
CA ALA A 86 -6.09 -23.78 -13.80
C ALA A 86 -7.08 -23.84 -14.97
N LEU A 87 -7.43 -22.68 -15.56
CA LEU A 87 -8.33 -22.61 -16.71
C LEU A 87 -7.79 -23.40 -17.92
N SER A 88 -6.49 -23.30 -18.23
CA SER A 88 -5.87 -24.04 -19.34
C SER A 88 -5.90 -25.57 -19.16
N GLN A 89 -6.14 -26.05 -17.94
CA GLN A 89 -6.20 -27.46 -17.60
C GLN A 89 -7.62 -28.05 -17.65
N THR A 90 -8.66 -27.20 -17.76
CA THR A 90 -10.07 -27.64 -17.73
C THR A 90 -10.49 -28.43 -18.96
N CYS A 91 -10.23 -27.93 -20.18
CA CYS A 91 -10.61 -28.59 -21.44
C CYS A 91 -9.76 -28.10 -22.62
N LYS A 92 -9.86 -28.78 -23.77
CA LYS A 92 -9.10 -28.45 -25.00
C LYS A 92 -9.40 -27.04 -25.53
N ALA A 93 -10.66 -26.63 -25.56
CA ALA A 93 -11.07 -25.31 -26.07
C ALA A 93 -10.51 -24.16 -25.21
N LEU A 94 -10.65 -24.25 -23.88
CA LEU A 94 -10.06 -23.26 -22.98
C LEU A 94 -8.53 -23.28 -23.02
N ARG A 95 -7.91 -24.44 -23.19
CA ARG A 95 -6.46 -24.52 -23.38
C ARG A 95 -6.00 -23.72 -24.59
N GLN A 96 -6.68 -23.85 -25.74
CA GLN A 96 -6.32 -23.14 -26.97
C GLN A 96 -6.33 -21.61 -26.78
N VAL A 97 -7.33 -21.06 -26.11
CA VAL A 97 -7.43 -19.61 -25.91
C VAL A 97 -6.59 -19.10 -24.73
N ILE A 98 -6.41 -19.88 -23.66
CA ILE A 98 -5.75 -19.42 -22.42
C ILE A 98 -4.22 -19.61 -22.47
N LEU A 99 -3.71 -20.66 -23.13
CA LEU A 99 -2.28 -20.96 -23.15
C LEU A 99 -1.41 -19.79 -23.69
N PRO A 100 -1.79 -19.09 -24.78
CA PRO A 100 -1.06 -17.90 -25.24
C PRO A 100 -0.97 -16.79 -24.18
N ARG A 101 -2.05 -16.57 -23.43
CA ARG A 101 -2.17 -15.52 -22.40
C ARG A 101 -1.44 -15.87 -21.12
N LEU A 102 -1.46 -17.14 -20.74
CA LEU A 102 -0.70 -17.67 -19.62
C LEU A 102 0.80 -17.50 -19.88
N TRP A 103 1.28 -17.94 -21.05
CA TRP A 103 2.71 -17.99 -21.36
C TRP A 103 3.26 -16.69 -21.95
N SER A 104 2.42 -15.70 -22.25
CA SER A 104 2.86 -14.33 -22.55
C SER A 104 3.84 -13.76 -21.53
N ARG A 105 3.77 -14.23 -20.28
CA ARG A 105 4.65 -13.86 -19.17
C ARG A 105 5.26 -15.12 -18.55
N LEU A 106 6.57 -15.25 -18.62
CA LEU A 106 7.33 -16.27 -17.92
C LEU A 106 7.83 -15.74 -16.58
N GLU A 107 7.16 -16.15 -15.52
CA GLU A 107 7.40 -15.59 -14.20
C GLU A 107 8.06 -16.60 -13.24
N CYS A 108 9.21 -16.20 -12.69
CA CYS A 108 10.07 -16.98 -11.79
C CYS A 108 10.54 -16.11 -10.62
N CYS A 109 9.60 -15.44 -9.94
CA CYS A 109 9.93 -14.52 -8.84
C CYS A 109 8.97 -14.57 -7.65
N TRP A 110 8.01 -15.51 -7.64
CA TRP A 110 7.04 -15.69 -6.54
C TRP A 110 7.40 -16.87 -5.64
N VAL A 111 7.01 -16.78 -4.37
CA VAL A 111 7.17 -17.87 -3.39
C VAL A 111 5.85 -18.09 -2.65
N PRO A 112 5.29 -19.31 -2.69
CA PRO A 112 4.13 -19.68 -1.88
C PRO A 112 4.38 -19.50 -0.39
N GLN A 113 3.35 -19.16 0.38
CA GLN A 113 3.45 -18.89 1.82
C GLN A 113 4.13 -20.03 2.60
N HIS A 114 3.82 -21.29 2.26
CA HIS A 114 4.40 -22.49 2.88
C HIS A 114 5.89 -22.74 2.52
N LYS A 115 6.48 -21.96 1.60
CA LYS A 115 7.90 -22.05 1.20
C LYS A 115 8.73 -20.83 1.62
N GLN A 116 8.19 -19.94 2.44
CA GLN A 116 8.88 -18.72 2.87
C GLN A 116 10.21 -19.01 3.60
N GLY A 117 10.33 -20.12 4.34
CA GLY A 117 11.58 -20.53 4.99
C GLY A 117 12.71 -20.95 4.04
N LEU A 118 12.39 -21.38 2.81
CA LEU A 118 13.35 -21.80 1.78
C LEU A 118 13.23 -20.94 0.51
N ARG A 119 12.72 -19.72 0.66
CA ARG A 119 12.21 -18.90 -0.44
C ARG A 119 13.17 -18.68 -1.59
N PHE A 120 14.44 -18.41 -1.29
CA PHE A 120 15.46 -18.16 -2.30
C PHE A 120 15.82 -19.43 -3.08
N GLN A 121 15.95 -20.56 -2.38
CA GLN A 121 16.14 -21.86 -3.03
C GLN A 121 14.93 -22.21 -3.90
N TYR A 122 13.71 -21.93 -3.41
CA TYR A 122 12.49 -22.17 -4.15
C TYR A 122 12.42 -21.38 -5.46
N VAL A 123 12.69 -20.06 -5.44
CA VAL A 123 12.67 -19.25 -6.66
C VAL A 123 13.72 -19.71 -7.66
N MET A 124 14.92 -20.02 -7.19
CA MET A 124 16.02 -20.46 -8.05
C MET A 124 15.71 -21.82 -8.68
N GLU A 125 15.12 -22.75 -7.92
CA GLU A 125 14.67 -24.05 -8.42
C GLU A 125 13.46 -23.92 -9.36
N LEU A 126 12.53 -23.00 -9.07
CA LEU A 126 11.40 -22.69 -9.95
C LEU A 126 11.90 -22.20 -11.31
N LEU A 127 12.91 -21.32 -11.32
CA LEU A 127 13.55 -20.85 -12.55
C LEU A 127 14.17 -22.01 -13.34
N ARG A 128 14.93 -22.90 -12.70
CA ARG A 128 15.51 -24.08 -13.39
C ARG A 128 14.45 -24.97 -14.00
N ARG A 129 13.39 -25.29 -13.25
CA ARG A 129 12.30 -26.15 -13.73
C ARG A 129 11.58 -25.55 -14.92
N LYS A 130 11.26 -24.25 -14.85
CA LYS A 130 10.63 -23.52 -15.95
C LYS A 130 11.56 -23.40 -17.15
N ALA A 131 12.85 -23.15 -16.94
CA ALA A 131 13.83 -23.13 -18.01
C ALA A 131 13.91 -24.48 -18.73
N LYS A 132 14.07 -25.58 -17.97
CA LYS A 132 14.08 -26.94 -18.52
C LYS A 132 12.81 -27.26 -19.31
N GLY A 133 11.64 -27.04 -18.71
CA GLY A 133 10.37 -27.30 -19.39
C GLY A 133 10.17 -26.44 -20.64
N MET A 134 10.66 -25.20 -20.65
CA MET A 134 10.58 -24.33 -21.83
C MET A 134 11.55 -24.76 -22.94
N MET A 135 12.73 -25.28 -22.60
CA MET A 135 13.66 -25.82 -23.61
C MET A 135 13.06 -27.04 -24.33
N GLU A 136 12.36 -27.89 -23.59
CA GLU A 136 11.67 -29.09 -24.09
C GLU A 136 10.33 -28.80 -24.79
N ALA A 137 9.79 -27.58 -24.65
CA ALA A 137 8.51 -27.20 -25.25
C ALA A 137 8.60 -26.99 -26.77
N ASP A 138 7.45 -27.09 -27.45
CA ASP A 138 7.33 -26.78 -28.86
C ASP A 138 7.52 -25.28 -29.15
N ASP A 139 7.85 -24.96 -30.41
CA ASP A 139 8.11 -23.58 -30.84
C ASP A 139 6.88 -22.69 -30.76
N GLY A 140 5.67 -23.26 -30.82
CA GLY A 140 4.43 -22.53 -30.61
C GLY A 140 4.35 -21.96 -29.20
N LEU A 141 4.63 -22.76 -28.17
CA LEU A 141 4.65 -22.30 -26.79
C LEU A 141 5.74 -21.26 -26.54
N LYS A 142 6.96 -21.50 -27.02
CA LYS A 142 8.10 -20.58 -26.92
C LYS A 142 7.78 -19.22 -27.56
N SER A 143 7.06 -19.24 -28.67
CA SER A 143 6.66 -18.03 -29.40
C SER A 143 5.67 -17.14 -28.66
N HIS A 144 4.97 -17.65 -27.64
CA HIS A 144 4.07 -16.83 -26.83
C HIS A 144 4.80 -15.95 -25.81
N VAL A 145 6.00 -16.34 -25.35
CA VAL A 145 6.70 -15.64 -24.27
C VAL A 145 7.17 -14.26 -24.73
N ARG A 146 6.60 -13.19 -24.14
CA ARG A 146 6.98 -11.80 -24.40
C ARG A 146 7.73 -11.15 -23.26
N ILE A 147 7.46 -11.58 -22.03
CA ILE A 147 8.02 -10.98 -20.81
C ILE A 147 8.62 -12.07 -19.94
N LEU A 148 9.88 -11.92 -19.53
CA LEU A 148 10.54 -12.78 -18.56
C LEU A 148 10.77 -11.99 -17.27
N CYS A 149 10.25 -12.48 -16.15
CA CYS A 149 10.46 -11.87 -14.84
C CYS A 149 11.14 -12.83 -13.87
N ILE A 150 12.36 -12.52 -13.43
CA ILE A 150 13.19 -13.38 -12.59
C ILE A 150 13.71 -12.66 -11.36
N LEU A 151 13.99 -13.43 -10.32
CA LEU A 151 14.67 -12.97 -9.12
C LEU A 151 15.88 -13.86 -8.85
N LEU A 152 17.06 -13.26 -8.81
CA LEU A 152 18.33 -13.98 -8.63
C LEU A 152 18.82 -13.78 -7.20
N SER A 153 19.23 -14.87 -6.56
CA SER A 153 19.79 -14.85 -5.20
C SER A 153 21.08 -15.65 -5.17
N ARG A 154 21.94 -15.45 -4.16
CA ARG A 154 23.21 -16.19 -4.06
C ARG A 154 23.03 -17.71 -3.95
N ALA A 155 21.87 -18.17 -3.51
CA ALA A 155 21.62 -19.60 -3.35
C ALA A 155 21.68 -20.29 -4.72
N SER A 156 22.60 -21.25 -4.87
CA SER A 156 22.51 -22.24 -5.94
C SER A 156 22.70 -21.63 -7.36
N MET A 157 23.54 -20.59 -7.47
CA MET A 157 23.63 -19.77 -8.68
C MET A 157 24.26 -20.40 -9.90
N GLU A 158 25.35 -21.16 -9.79
CA GLU A 158 26.05 -21.68 -10.98
C GLU A 158 25.11 -22.49 -11.90
N THR A 159 24.33 -23.39 -11.31
CA THR A 159 23.35 -24.20 -12.04
C THR A 159 22.16 -23.38 -12.55
N THR A 160 21.73 -22.35 -11.82
CA THR A 160 20.63 -21.48 -12.27
C THR A 160 21.05 -20.52 -13.37
N LEU A 161 22.27 -20.00 -13.33
CA LEU A 161 22.83 -19.14 -14.35
C LEU A 161 22.97 -19.89 -15.68
N SER A 162 23.45 -21.13 -15.65
CA SER A 162 23.44 -22.03 -16.82
C SER A 162 22.03 -22.16 -17.42
N SER A 163 21.01 -22.30 -16.58
CA SER A 163 19.61 -22.37 -17.04
C SER A 163 19.15 -21.09 -17.74
N ILE A 164 19.63 -19.91 -17.32
CA ILE A 164 19.31 -18.63 -17.98
C ILE A 164 19.99 -18.55 -19.35
N ASN A 165 21.27 -18.90 -19.42
CA ASN A 165 22.04 -18.88 -20.66
C ASN A 165 21.41 -19.80 -21.72
N MET A 166 20.89 -20.96 -21.31
CA MET A 166 20.20 -21.86 -22.23
C MET A 166 18.77 -21.41 -22.56
N LEU A 167 18.04 -20.83 -21.60
CA LEU A 167 16.65 -20.41 -21.79
C LEU A 167 16.52 -19.22 -22.76
N LEU A 168 17.31 -18.16 -22.57
CA LEU A 168 17.11 -16.89 -23.27
C LEU A 168 17.13 -17.03 -24.81
N PRO A 169 18.06 -17.78 -25.43
CA PRO A 169 18.07 -18.00 -26.88
C PRO A 169 16.84 -18.73 -27.43
N THR A 170 16.14 -19.51 -26.60
CA THR A 170 14.98 -20.31 -27.04
C THR A 170 13.68 -19.51 -27.16
N LEU A 171 13.70 -18.23 -26.77
CA LEU A 171 12.51 -17.38 -26.72
C LEU A 171 12.55 -16.34 -27.87
N PRO A 172 12.08 -16.69 -29.09
CA PRO A 172 12.25 -15.85 -30.28
C PRO A 172 11.56 -14.50 -30.16
N ASN A 173 10.52 -14.45 -29.32
CA ASN A 173 9.53 -13.40 -29.24
C ASN A 173 9.63 -12.54 -27.97
N LEU A 174 10.69 -12.75 -27.17
CA LEU A 174 10.94 -12.07 -25.91
C LEU A 174 11.21 -10.58 -26.13
N GLN A 175 10.40 -9.72 -25.55
CA GLN A 175 10.47 -8.26 -25.69
C GLN A 175 10.98 -7.57 -24.42
N THR A 176 10.64 -8.11 -23.24
CA THR A 176 11.01 -7.52 -21.94
C THR A 176 11.70 -8.52 -21.04
N ILE A 177 12.84 -8.13 -20.48
CA ILE A 177 13.51 -8.86 -19.40
C ILE A 177 13.47 -8.01 -18.13
N GLN A 178 12.83 -8.54 -17.09
CA GLN A 178 12.74 -7.94 -15.77
C GLN A 178 13.49 -8.81 -14.76
N ILE A 179 14.58 -8.26 -14.21
CA ILE A 179 15.35 -8.89 -13.12
C ILE A 179 15.12 -8.05 -11.88
N LEU A 180 14.54 -8.64 -10.84
CA LEU A 180 14.17 -7.90 -9.63
C LEU A 180 15.34 -7.70 -8.67
N HIS A 181 16.31 -8.62 -8.69
CA HIS A 181 17.44 -8.62 -7.78
C HIS A 181 18.57 -9.51 -8.34
N CYS A 182 19.83 -9.11 -8.15
CA CYS A 182 21.04 -9.87 -8.45
C CYS A 182 22.17 -9.42 -7.51
N ARG A 183 22.97 -10.35 -6.96
CA ARG A 183 24.01 -10.03 -5.93
C ARG A 183 25.44 -10.44 -6.32
N THR A 184 25.68 -10.84 -7.57
CA THR A 184 26.98 -11.32 -8.05
C THR A 184 27.21 -10.92 -9.52
N PRO A 185 27.65 -9.69 -9.77
CA PRO A 185 27.79 -9.15 -11.13
C PRO A 185 28.74 -9.98 -12.01
N GLY A 186 29.90 -10.38 -11.51
CA GLY A 186 30.92 -11.09 -12.32
C GLY A 186 30.47 -12.46 -12.85
N LEU A 187 29.76 -13.24 -12.04
CA LEU A 187 29.19 -14.54 -12.47
C LEU A 187 28.05 -14.35 -13.47
N PHE A 188 27.25 -13.30 -13.30
CA PHE A 188 26.16 -13.01 -14.23
C PHE A 188 26.70 -12.56 -15.59
N GLU A 189 27.73 -11.70 -15.60
CA GLU A 189 28.39 -11.25 -16.82
C GLU A 189 28.96 -12.41 -17.64
N SER A 190 29.70 -13.33 -17.02
CA SER A 190 30.25 -14.50 -17.73
C SER A 190 29.16 -15.40 -18.30
N THR A 191 28.00 -15.46 -17.65
CA THR A 191 26.85 -16.28 -18.06
C THR A 191 26.18 -15.73 -19.32
N VAL A 192 26.01 -14.42 -19.43
CA VAL A 192 25.32 -13.79 -20.56
C VAL A 192 26.27 -13.39 -21.69
N LYS A 193 27.59 -13.56 -21.48
CA LYS A 193 28.61 -13.28 -22.48
C LYS A 193 28.41 -14.15 -23.71
N GLY A 194 28.28 -13.52 -24.87
CA GLY A 194 28.06 -14.21 -26.15
C GLY A 194 26.59 -14.42 -26.52
N LEU A 195 25.65 -14.08 -25.63
CA LEU A 195 24.23 -14.06 -25.99
C LEU A 195 23.92 -12.94 -26.99
N HIS A 196 22.99 -13.23 -27.90
CA HIS A 196 22.47 -12.27 -28.86
C HIS A 196 20.93 -12.32 -28.89
N LEU A 197 20.29 -11.26 -28.36
CA LEU A 197 18.85 -11.18 -28.10
C LEU A 197 18.23 -9.98 -28.84
N PRO A 198 18.09 -10.05 -30.17
CA PRO A 198 17.70 -8.90 -31.00
C PRO A 198 16.20 -8.54 -30.90
N SER A 199 15.36 -9.41 -30.34
CA SER A 199 13.92 -9.17 -30.13
C SER A 199 13.63 -8.33 -28.88
N VAL A 200 14.56 -8.28 -27.92
CA VAL A 200 14.39 -7.54 -26.67
C VAL A 200 14.42 -6.03 -26.93
N ARG A 201 13.43 -5.33 -26.37
CA ARG A 201 13.26 -3.87 -26.48
C ARG A 201 13.35 -3.18 -25.12
N THR A 202 13.01 -3.89 -24.05
CA THR A 202 12.95 -3.34 -22.69
C THR A 202 13.75 -4.17 -21.70
N LEU A 203 14.65 -3.52 -20.97
CA LEU A 203 15.39 -4.11 -19.85
C LEU A 203 15.01 -3.39 -18.55
N ILE A 204 14.55 -4.14 -17.55
CA ILE A 204 14.27 -3.64 -16.21
C ILE A 204 15.16 -4.43 -15.27
N ILE A 205 16.36 -3.90 -15.00
CA ILE A 205 17.45 -4.70 -14.43
C ILE A 205 18.19 -3.92 -13.34
N PRO A 206 18.73 -4.60 -12.33
CA PRO A 206 19.64 -3.97 -11.39
C PRO A 206 20.99 -3.73 -12.07
N THR A 207 21.81 -2.86 -11.46
CA THR A 207 23.12 -2.44 -11.98
C THR A 207 24.05 -3.63 -12.24
N GLU A 208 23.96 -4.68 -11.41
CA GLU A 208 24.75 -5.90 -11.49
C GLU A 208 24.46 -6.74 -12.73
N CYS A 209 23.36 -6.47 -13.44
CA CYS A 209 22.95 -7.17 -14.65
C CYS A 209 23.24 -6.38 -15.94
N ASN A 210 24.09 -5.35 -15.87
CA ASN A 210 24.45 -4.47 -16.99
C ASN A 210 24.97 -5.22 -18.23
N ALA A 211 25.55 -6.41 -18.09
CA ALA A 211 26.01 -7.21 -19.23
C ALA A 211 24.90 -7.56 -20.24
N LEU A 212 23.63 -7.59 -19.81
CA LEU A 212 22.48 -7.78 -20.71
C LEU A 212 22.32 -6.66 -21.74
N VAL A 213 22.82 -5.46 -21.43
CA VAL A 213 22.80 -4.31 -22.34
C VAL A 213 23.61 -4.63 -23.61
N MET A 214 24.69 -5.41 -23.50
CA MET A 214 25.48 -5.86 -24.65
C MET A 214 24.79 -6.98 -25.44
N ALA A 215 24.08 -7.87 -24.74
CA ALA A 215 23.37 -8.97 -25.37
C ALA A 215 22.13 -8.52 -26.16
N CYS A 216 21.59 -7.33 -25.90
CA CYS A 216 20.33 -6.83 -26.46
C CYS A 216 20.56 -5.61 -27.38
N PRO A 217 21.00 -5.79 -28.64
CA PRO A 217 21.44 -4.69 -29.52
C PRO A 217 20.33 -3.69 -29.89
N ASN A 218 19.07 -4.10 -29.79
CA ASN A 218 17.90 -3.31 -30.19
C ASN A 218 17.12 -2.78 -28.98
N VAL A 219 17.72 -2.75 -27.78
CA VAL A 219 17.07 -2.21 -26.60
C VAL A 219 16.83 -0.70 -26.75
N THR A 220 15.58 -0.26 -26.58
CA THR A 220 15.18 1.15 -26.66
C THR A 220 14.76 1.72 -25.32
N HIS A 221 14.40 0.87 -24.34
CA HIS A 221 14.08 1.29 -22.98
C HIS A 221 14.89 0.49 -21.96
N ILE A 222 15.64 1.20 -21.11
CA ILE A 222 16.28 0.61 -19.94
C ILE A 222 15.76 1.31 -18.68
N ARG A 223 15.36 0.51 -17.70
CA ARG A 223 15.04 0.94 -16.33
C ARG A 223 16.07 0.37 -15.38
N CYS A 224 16.78 1.22 -14.65
CA CYS A 224 17.59 0.78 -13.52
C CYS A 224 16.66 0.42 -12.36
N ALA A 225 16.51 -0.88 -12.10
CA ALA A 225 15.64 -1.46 -11.09
C ALA A 225 16.31 -1.63 -9.72
N GLY A 226 17.60 -1.28 -9.60
CA GLY A 226 18.37 -1.37 -8.36
C GLY A 226 19.86 -1.11 -8.56
N GLY A 227 20.55 -0.81 -7.47
CA GLY A 227 21.96 -0.41 -7.48
C GLY A 227 22.18 1.06 -7.82
N ASN A 228 23.42 1.44 -8.12
CA ASN A 228 23.81 2.84 -8.35
C ASN A 228 23.67 3.29 -9.81
N GLY A 229 23.44 2.39 -10.76
CA GLY A 229 23.25 2.66 -12.18
C GLY A 229 24.53 2.97 -12.97
N TYR A 230 25.69 3.16 -12.33
CA TYR A 230 26.93 3.57 -13.01
C TYR A 230 27.38 2.57 -14.07
N SER A 231 27.51 1.29 -13.70
CA SER A 231 27.92 0.23 -14.61
C SER A 231 26.92 0.00 -15.75
N LEU A 232 25.65 0.36 -15.52
CA LEU A 232 24.59 0.27 -16.53
C LEU A 232 24.73 1.38 -17.57
N VAL A 233 25.01 2.63 -17.16
CA VAL A 233 25.31 3.73 -18.09
C VAL A 233 26.60 3.44 -18.88
N PHE A 234 27.63 2.89 -18.24
CA PHE A 234 28.86 2.52 -18.93
C PHE A 234 28.65 1.44 -20.00
N ALA A 235 27.74 0.50 -19.77
CA ALA A 235 27.42 -0.57 -20.72
C ALA A 235 26.73 -0.05 -22.00
N LEU A 236 26.22 1.19 -22.02
CA LEU A 236 25.62 1.80 -23.21
C LEU A 236 26.62 2.03 -24.36
N LYS A 237 27.94 2.03 -24.06
CA LYS A 237 29.01 2.21 -25.05
C LYS A 237 28.98 1.20 -26.21
N HIS A 238 28.25 0.10 -26.04
CA HIS A 238 28.14 -0.99 -27.02
C HIS A 238 27.11 -0.72 -28.13
N GLY A 239 26.61 0.52 -28.27
CA GLY A 239 25.96 0.98 -29.52
C GLY A 239 24.44 0.82 -29.56
N ASN A 240 23.77 0.83 -28.42
CA ASN A 240 22.31 0.70 -28.36
C ASN A 240 21.61 2.00 -28.79
N LYS A 241 20.51 1.86 -29.55
CA LYS A 241 19.60 2.97 -29.90
C LYS A 241 18.66 3.29 -28.72
N LEU A 242 19.24 3.60 -27.57
CA LEU A 242 18.48 3.85 -26.35
C LEU A 242 17.65 5.13 -26.51
N GLU A 243 16.33 5.00 -26.40
CA GLU A 243 15.39 6.11 -26.48
C GLU A 243 14.90 6.56 -25.10
N LYS A 244 14.88 5.64 -24.13
CA LYS A 244 14.37 5.90 -22.78
C LYS A 244 15.26 5.30 -21.71
N LEU A 245 15.67 6.13 -20.75
CA LEU A 245 16.40 5.73 -19.55
C LEU A 245 15.65 6.24 -18.32
N ASP A 246 15.25 5.33 -17.43
CA ASP A 246 14.59 5.71 -16.19
C ASP A 246 15.00 4.84 -14.99
N GLY A 247 14.51 5.19 -13.80
CA GLY A 247 14.74 4.44 -12.57
C GLY A 247 15.89 4.95 -11.68
N MET A 248 16.42 4.07 -10.83
CA MET A 248 17.33 4.45 -9.73
C MET A 248 18.78 4.52 -10.23
N ILE A 249 19.21 5.70 -10.62
CA ILE A 249 20.60 5.97 -11.05
C ILE A 249 21.15 7.09 -10.20
N ASP A 250 22.36 6.90 -9.69
CA ASP A 250 23.10 7.91 -8.95
C ASP A 250 23.77 8.88 -9.95
N TRP A 251 23.19 10.07 -10.06
CA TRP A 251 23.68 11.13 -10.94
C TRP A 251 24.70 12.07 -10.27
N GLY A 252 25.18 11.76 -9.07
CA GLY A 252 26.01 12.66 -8.26
C GLY A 252 27.43 12.90 -8.78
N CYS A 253 27.88 12.13 -9.76
CA CYS A 253 29.20 12.26 -10.35
C CYS A 253 29.11 12.81 -11.78
N GLY A 254 29.66 13.99 -12.07
CA GLY A 254 29.63 14.58 -13.42
C GLY A 254 30.19 13.70 -14.53
N ALA A 255 31.04 12.71 -14.21
CA ALA A 255 31.52 11.73 -15.16
C ALA A 255 30.38 10.86 -15.75
N ILE A 256 29.38 10.47 -14.95
CA ILE A 256 28.29 9.60 -15.44
C ILE A 256 27.42 10.31 -16.48
N MET A 257 27.18 11.61 -16.30
CA MET A 257 26.36 12.40 -17.22
C MET A 257 27.05 12.56 -18.57
N LYS A 258 28.36 12.83 -18.56
CA LYS A 258 29.19 12.88 -19.78
C LYS A 258 29.21 11.55 -20.51
N LEU A 259 29.29 10.44 -19.78
CA LEU A 259 29.22 9.11 -20.38
C LEU A 259 27.85 8.82 -20.98
N LEU A 260 26.76 9.24 -20.31
CA LEU A 260 25.40 9.12 -20.85
C LEU A 260 25.27 9.87 -22.18
N VAL A 261 25.68 11.13 -22.22
CA VAL A 261 25.67 11.96 -23.44
C VAL A 261 26.45 11.29 -24.56
N LYS A 262 27.65 10.77 -24.24
CA LYS A 262 28.53 10.11 -25.20
C LYS A 262 27.92 8.81 -25.75
N TYR A 263 27.29 8.00 -24.91
CA TYR A 263 26.89 6.63 -25.26
C TYR A 263 25.42 6.49 -25.62
N ALA A 264 24.56 7.46 -25.31
CA ALA A 264 23.14 7.45 -25.65
C ALA A 264 22.69 8.77 -26.33
N PRO A 265 23.26 9.14 -27.48
CA PRO A 265 22.92 10.40 -28.17
C PRO A 265 21.47 10.47 -28.68
N HIS A 266 20.79 9.32 -28.81
CA HIS A 266 19.41 9.19 -29.30
C HIS A 266 18.34 9.21 -28.20
N LEU A 267 18.72 9.59 -26.98
CA LEU A 267 17.83 9.55 -25.83
C LEU A 267 16.70 10.58 -25.97
N HIS A 268 15.45 10.11 -26.02
CA HIS A 268 14.24 10.94 -26.06
C HIS A 268 13.70 11.26 -24.66
N THR A 269 13.81 10.31 -23.73
CA THR A 269 13.25 10.42 -22.37
C THR A 269 14.30 10.04 -21.32
N LEU A 270 14.52 10.93 -20.35
CA LEU A 270 15.40 10.70 -19.21
C LEU A 270 14.66 11.00 -17.90
N GLU A 271 14.69 10.05 -16.95
CA GLU A 271 14.28 10.29 -15.56
C GLU A 271 15.51 10.47 -14.66
N LEU A 272 15.64 11.65 -14.04
CA LEU A 272 16.53 11.86 -12.90
C LEU A 272 15.72 11.63 -11.62
N ARG A 273 15.95 10.50 -10.96
CA ARG A 273 15.27 10.12 -9.72
C ARG A 273 16.29 9.91 -8.63
N HIS A 274 15.95 10.36 -7.43
CA HIS A 274 16.76 10.09 -6.25
C HIS A 274 16.89 8.57 -6.02
N PRO A 275 18.12 8.00 -5.94
CA PRO A 275 18.27 6.58 -5.67
C PRO A 275 17.68 6.23 -4.30
N VAL A 276 17.40 4.95 -4.04
CA VAL A 276 17.00 4.45 -2.71
C VAL A 276 18.24 3.89 -2.04
N ASP A 277 18.51 4.30 -0.80
CA ASP A 277 19.55 3.76 0.06
C ASP A 277 19.35 2.24 0.21
N TRP A 278 20.38 1.50 -0.19
CA TRP A 278 20.46 0.05 -0.13
C TRP A 278 20.24 -0.53 1.27
N PHE A 279 20.44 0.25 2.32
CA PHE A 279 20.36 -0.22 3.70
C PHE A 279 19.01 0.00 4.38
N HIS A 280 18.24 1.00 3.94
CA HIS A 280 17.10 1.52 4.72
C HIS A 280 15.77 1.54 3.97
N GLY A 281 15.74 1.27 2.65
CA GLY A 281 14.52 1.49 1.86
C GLY A 281 14.08 2.97 1.82
N ALA A 282 14.94 3.87 2.31
CA ALA A 282 14.80 5.32 2.27
C ALA A 282 15.53 5.89 1.03
N LEU A 283 15.31 7.15 0.70
CA LEU A 283 16.02 7.82 -0.39
C LEU A 283 17.54 7.92 -0.05
N SER A 284 18.41 7.51 -0.98
CA SER A 284 19.89 7.44 -0.89
C SER A 284 20.56 8.76 -0.51
N SER A 285 21.22 8.83 0.65
CA SER A 285 21.96 10.02 1.09
C SER A 285 23.19 10.37 0.23
N TRP A 286 23.60 9.49 -0.69
CA TRP A 286 24.81 9.61 -1.50
C TRP A 286 24.70 10.66 -2.61
N THR A 287 23.50 10.84 -3.18
CA THR A 287 23.24 11.87 -4.18
C THR A 287 22.43 12.98 -3.56
N ARG A 288 23.06 14.13 -3.28
CA ARG A 288 22.30 15.33 -2.92
C ARG A 288 21.73 15.92 -4.22
N PRO A 289 20.40 16.09 -4.38
CA PRO A 289 19.80 16.81 -5.51
C PRO A 289 20.55 18.10 -5.91
N PRO A 290 21.13 18.91 -4.99
CA PRO A 290 21.99 20.03 -5.38
C PRO A 290 23.06 19.71 -6.44
N ALA A 291 23.73 18.56 -6.35
CA ALA A 291 24.78 18.17 -7.29
C ALA A 291 24.24 17.93 -8.71
N TRP A 292 22.92 17.71 -8.87
CA TRP A 292 22.30 17.62 -10.18
C TRP A 292 22.36 18.95 -10.93
N ALA A 293 22.32 20.09 -10.23
CA ALA A 293 22.39 21.40 -10.87
C ALA A 293 23.71 21.59 -11.63
N ASP A 294 24.81 20.98 -11.14
CA ASP A 294 26.13 21.06 -11.74
C ASP A 294 26.27 20.15 -12.97
N VAL A 295 25.55 19.03 -13.00
CA VAL A 295 25.70 18.01 -14.05
C VAL A 295 24.61 18.06 -15.12
N ILE A 296 23.41 18.56 -14.81
CA ILE A 296 22.31 18.72 -15.76
C ILE A 296 22.71 19.54 -17.01
N PRO A 297 23.52 20.61 -16.92
CA PRO A 297 23.95 21.36 -18.11
C PRO A 297 24.58 20.49 -19.21
N GLU A 298 25.23 19.37 -18.87
CA GLU A 298 25.80 18.41 -19.83
C GLU A 298 24.71 17.80 -20.75
N LEU A 299 23.46 17.70 -20.28
CA LEU A 299 22.33 17.19 -21.07
C LEU A 299 21.99 18.10 -22.27
N SER A 300 22.51 19.34 -22.31
CA SER A 300 22.39 20.22 -23.47
C SER A 300 23.01 19.65 -24.75
N HIS A 301 23.84 18.62 -24.64
CA HIS A 301 24.39 17.90 -25.79
C HIS A 301 23.48 16.79 -26.33
N LEU A 302 22.41 16.40 -25.62
CA LEU A 302 21.40 15.46 -26.10
C LEU A 302 20.36 16.21 -26.94
N THR A 303 20.59 16.31 -28.24
CA THR A 303 19.74 17.10 -29.16
C THR A 303 18.35 16.51 -29.38
N GLN A 304 18.19 15.20 -29.14
CA GLN A 304 16.93 14.46 -29.30
C GLN A 304 16.11 14.38 -28.00
N LEU A 305 16.59 14.94 -26.88
CA LEU A 305 15.89 14.87 -25.60
C LEU A 305 14.58 15.67 -25.63
N ARG A 306 13.46 14.96 -25.54
CA ARG A 306 12.09 15.53 -25.57
C ARG A 306 11.48 15.64 -24.18
N VAL A 307 11.74 14.66 -23.33
CA VAL A 307 11.18 14.58 -21.97
C VAL A 307 12.31 14.44 -20.96
N LEU A 308 12.44 15.44 -20.09
CA LEU A 308 13.28 15.35 -18.90
C LEU A 308 12.37 15.30 -17.69
N GLN A 309 12.40 14.18 -16.96
CA GLN A 309 11.60 13.98 -15.77
C GLN A 309 12.49 14.07 -14.53
N LEU A 310 12.26 15.05 -13.68
CA LEU A 310 12.92 15.19 -12.38
C LEU A 310 12.01 14.61 -11.30
N SER A 311 12.38 13.49 -10.72
CA SER A 311 11.66 12.83 -9.64
C SER A 311 12.34 13.14 -8.31
N PHE A 312 11.80 14.13 -7.60
CA PHE A 312 12.30 14.52 -6.30
C PHE A 312 11.77 13.60 -5.19
N SER A 313 12.63 13.47 -4.19
CA SER A 313 12.30 12.95 -2.87
C SER A 313 11.17 13.78 -2.26
N SER A 314 10.48 13.21 -1.29
CA SER A 314 9.45 13.94 -0.55
C SER A 314 10.00 15.08 0.33
N GLN A 315 11.31 15.07 0.61
CA GLN A 315 12.03 16.16 1.28
C GLN A 315 12.61 17.11 0.24
N ALA A 316 12.08 18.34 0.19
CA ALA A 316 12.56 19.35 -0.73
C ALA A 316 13.84 19.99 -0.17
N HIS A 317 14.89 19.99 -0.98
CA HIS A 317 16.15 20.65 -0.61
C HIS A 317 16.12 22.10 -1.12
N ALA A 318 16.70 23.04 -0.37
CA ALA A 318 16.82 24.46 -0.78
C ALA A 318 17.40 24.64 -2.21
N ASN A 319 18.13 23.64 -2.71
CA ASN A 319 18.80 23.66 -4.00
C ASN A 319 18.02 22.97 -5.13
N GLU A 320 16.81 22.42 -4.90
CA GLU A 320 15.97 21.85 -5.98
C GLU A 320 15.61 22.88 -7.04
N MET A 321 15.41 24.13 -6.63
CA MET A 321 15.15 25.22 -7.58
C MET A 321 16.31 25.46 -8.54
N MET A 322 17.56 25.30 -8.08
CA MET A 322 18.74 25.38 -8.94
C MET A 322 18.75 24.26 -9.97
N VAL A 323 18.39 23.04 -9.56
CA VAL A 323 18.25 21.86 -10.45
C VAL A 323 17.16 22.09 -11.50
N ILE A 324 15.98 22.57 -11.07
CA ILE A 324 14.85 22.86 -11.95
C ILE A 324 15.23 23.97 -12.95
N GLN A 325 15.92 25.02 -12.50
CA GLN A 325 16.38 26.09 -13.36
C GLN A 325 17.43 25.61 -14.37
N ALA A 326 18.40 24.79 -13.94
CA ALA A 326 19.36 24.16 -14.84
C ALA A 326 18.66 23.30 -15.91
N ALA A 327 17.68 22.48 -15.49
CA ALA A 327 16.90 21.65 -16.39
C ALA A 327 16.05 22.49 -17.37
N ARG A 328 15.43 23.57 -16.91
CA ARG A 328 14.71 24.52 -17.78
C ARG A 328 15.63 25.11 -18.84
N LYS A 329 16.84 25.55 -18.46
CA LYS A 329 17.82 26.09 -19.41
C LYS A 329 18.19 25.09 -20.50
N VAL A 330 18.42 23.81 -20.13
CA VAL A 330 18.70 22.74 -21.10
C VAL A 330 17.52 22.53 -22.05
N MET A 331 16.30 22.45 -21.52
CA MET A 331 15.11 22.16 -22.32
C MET A 331 14.68 23.33 -23.22
N ILE A 332 14.98 24.58 -22.85
CA ILE A 332 14.71 25.81 -23.64
C ILE A 332 15.82 26.09 -24.65
N GLY A 333 17.10 25.90 -24.27
CA GLY A 333 18.27 26.35 -25.03
C GLY A 333 18.54 25.61 -26.35
N GLN A 334 17.76 24.59 -26.69
CA GLN A 334 17.89 23.85 -27.95
C GLN A 334 16.82 24.28 -28.96
N MET A 335 17.21 25.05 -29.97
CA MET A 335 16.32 25.49 -31.06
C MET A 335 15.84 24.30 -31.89
N THR A 336 14.62 23.81 -31.65
CA THR A 336 13.99 22.73 -32.44
C THR A 336 12.49 22.97 -32.57
N LEU A 337 11.89 22.54 -33.70
CA LEU A 337 10.46 22.68 -34.02
C LEU A 337 9.53 21.73 -33.22
N GLN A 338 10.07 20.86 -32.35
CA GLN A 338 9.30 19.84 -31.62
C GLN A 338 8.96 20.29 -30.19
N THR A 339 7.76 19.97 -29.72
CA THR A 339 7.33 20.25 -28.33
C THR A 339 8.15 19.44 -27.32
N ARG A 340 8.79 20.13 -26.38
CA ARG A 340 9.60 19.53 -25.30
C ARG A 340 8.90 19.69 -23.95
N LYS A 341 9.12 18.73 -23.05
CA LYS A 341 8.45 18.67 -21.74
C LYS A 341 9.45 18.48 -20.61
N LEU A 342 9.45 19.40 -19.65
CA LEU A 342 10.09 19.22 -18.34
C LEU A 342 9.03 18.79 -17.34
N GLU A 343 9.13 17.57 -16.82
CA GLU A 343 8.21 17.04 -15.82
C GLU A 343 8.89 17.06 -14.44
N ILE A 344 8.31 17.76 -13.47
CA ILE A 344 8.85 17.83 -12.11
C ILE A 344 7.96 16.98 -11.20
N ARG A 345 8.28 15.70 -11.01
CA ARG A 345 7.46 14.74 -10.28
C ARG A 345 7.41 15.01 -8.76
N ARG A 346 6.24 15.43 -8.28
CA ARG A 346 5.81 15.48 -6.85
C ARG A 346 4.52 14.67 -6.67
N VAL A 347 4.38 13.90 -5.60
CA VAL A 347 3.27 12.93 -5.46
C VAL A 347 2.02 13.62 -4.93
N ILE A 348 0.98 13.71 -5.76
CA ILE A 348 -0.39 14.08 -5.41
C ILE A 348 -1.20 12.80 -5.49
N ALA A 349 -1.97 12.46 -4.47
CA ALA A 349 -2.71 11.21 -4.44
C ALA A 349 -4.20 11.43 -4.84
N PRO A 350 -4.58 11.38 -6.13
CA PRO A 350 -5.99 11.22 -6.51
C PRO A 350 -6.52 9.81 -6.23
N ASN A 351 -5.65 8.79 -6.13
CA ASN A 351 -6.03 7.40 -5.86
C ASN A 351 -5.81 7.01 -4.39
N VAL A 352 -6.25 7.85 -3.44
CA VAL A 352 -6.11 7.58 -2.00
C VAL A 352 -6.70 6.21 -1.63
N ASP A 353 -7.81 5.81 -2.25
CA ASP A 353 -8.45 4.52 -2.04
C ASP A 353 -7.55 3.32 -2.37
N GLN A 354 -6.83 3.41 -3.48
CA GLN A 354 -5.88 2.38 -3.90
C GLN A 354 -4.67 2.29 -2.96
N VAL A 355 -4.28 3.41 -2.34
CA VAL A 355 -3.18 3.41 -1.37
C VAL A 355 -3.67 2.86 -0.03
N ILE A 356 -4.82 3.33 0.45
CA ILE A 356 -5.45 2.89 1.71
C ILE A 356 -5.68 1.37 1.69
N SER A 357 -6.21 0.82 0.60
CA SER A 357 -6.49 -0.62 0.49
C SER A 357 -5.24 -1.51 0.64
N THR A 358 -4.04 -0.93 0.49
CA THR A 358 -2.78 -1.66 0.60
C THR A 358 -2.18 -1.64 2.01
N PHE A 359 -2.80 -0.91 2.94
CA PHE A 359 -2.45 -0.95 4.36
C PHE A 359 -2.98 -2.20 5.04
N THR A 360 -2.13 -2.88 5.79
CA THR A 360 -2.56 -3.94 6.69
C THR A 360 -3.07 -3.35 8.01
N PRO A 361 -3.93 -4.07 8.76
CA PRO A 361 -4.32 -3.65 10.10
C PRO A 361 -3.12 -3.40 11.01
N ASP A 362 -2.08 -4.23 10.93
CA ASP A 362 -0.86 -4.07 11.74
C ASP A 362 -0.07 -2.82 11.40
N GLU A 363 0.09 -2.46 10.12
CA GLU A 363 0.76 -1.21 9.73
C GLU A 363 0.03 0.02 10.30
N LEU A 364 -1.30 0.00 10.28
CA LEU A 364 -2.12 1.12 10.78
C LEU A 364 -2.13 1.19 12.30
N VAL A 365 -2.25 0.06 12.99
CA VAL A 365 -2.15 -0.02 14.45
C VAL A 365 -0.76 0.43 14.90
N HIS A 366 0.31 -0.01 14.22
CA HIS A 366 1.67 0.40 14.54
C HIS A 366 1.87 1.91 14.38
N LEU A 367 1.33 2.49 13.29
CA LEU A 367 1.35 3.93 13.07
C LEU A 367 0.67 4.68 14.22
N MET A 368 -0.56 4.28 14.60
CA MET A 368 -1.28 4.92 15.70
C MET A 368 -0.63 4.69 17.06
N ALA A 369 -0.08 3.51 17.32
CA ALA A 369 0.67 3.22 18.54
C ALA A 369 1.86 4.18 18.70
N SER A 370 2.60 4.40 17.61
CA SER A 370 3.72 5.33 17.57
C SER A 370 3.26 6.79 17.78
N VAL A 371 2.17 7.21 17.13
CA VAL A 371 1.60 8.56 17.30
C VAL A 371 1.18 8.80 18.74
N PHE A 372 0.42 7.87 19.32
CA PHE A 372 -0.08 8.03 20.68
C PHE A 372 1.02 7.97 21.72
N ALA A 373 1.97 7.05 21.60
CA ALA A 373 3.10 6.98 22.52
C ALA A 373 3.94 8.26 22.49
N ASN A 374 4.23 8.83 21.31
CA ASN A 374 4.93 10.11 21.21
C ASN A 374 4.10 11.26 21.81
N LEU A 375 2.78 11.28 21.58
CA LEU A 375 1.88 12.28 22.14
C LEU A 375 1.90 12.24 23.67
N SER A 376 1.72 11.08 24.28
CA SER A 376 1.67 10.95 25.74
C SER A 376 3.04 11.17 26.40
N GLN A 377 4.13 10.67 25.80
CA GLN A 377 5.49 10.89 26.32
C GLN A 377 5.90 12.36 26.28
N SER A 378 5.43 13.12 25.29
CA SER A 378 5.74 14.55 25.19
C SER A 378 5.20 15.35 26.38
N LYS A 379 4.10 14.90 27.00
CA LYS A 379 3.44 15.53 28.15
C LYS A 379 4.07 15.14 29.48
N LEU A 380 4.71 13.97 29.55
CA LEU A 380 5.40 13.48 30.76
C LEU A 380 6.74 14.19 31.03
N LYS A 381 7.35 14.82 30.03
CA LYS A 381 8.58 15.60 30.20
C LYS A 381 8.22 17.02 30.65
N SER A 382 8.57 17.37 31.88
CA SER A 382 8.47 18.71 32.49
C SER A 382 9.42 19.73 31.85
N ALA A 383 9.38 19.86 30.53
CA ALA A 383 10.23 20.75 29.74
C ALA A 383 9.39 21.81 29.00
N PRO A 384 9.95 23.00 28.72
CA PRO A 384 9.26 24.04 27.95
C PRO A 384 8.78 23.48 26.60
N ALA A 385 7.64 24.00 26.11
CA ALA A 385 6.91 23.57 24.90
C ALA A 385 7.74 22.67 23.98
N ASN A 386 7.46 21.36 24.02
CA ASN A 386 8.20 20.39 23.21
C ASN A 386 8.12 20.83 21.73
N PRO A 387 9.24 21.25 21.10
CA PRO A 387 9.21 21.76 19.73
C PRO A 387 8.73 20.69 18.75
N ASP A 388 8.79 19.41 19.13
CA ASP A 388 8.45 18.27 18.30
C ASP A 388 6.95 18.06 18.08
N ILE A 389 6.07 18.65 18.90
CA ILE A 389 4.62 18.53 18.74
C ILE A 389 3.96 19.90 18.80
N ALA A 390 3.23 20.26 17.74
CA ALA A 390 2.40 21.45 17.72
C ALA A 390 0.99 21.10 17.23
N MET A 391 -0.01 21.40 18.04
CA MET A 391 -1.43 21.23 17.71
C MET A 391 -2.20 22.51 18.06
N PRO A 392 -1.98 23.62 17.33
CA PRO A 392 -2.77 24.84 17.53
C PRO A 392 -4.26 24.53 17.40
N HIS A 393 -5.07 25.31 18.11
CA HIS A 393 -6.52 25.19 18.01
C HIS A 393 -6.97 25.40 16.56
N ARG A 394 -7.93 24.59 16.10
CA ARG A 394 -8.46 24.67 14.74
C ARG A 394 -9.09 26.05 14.48
N THR A 395 -8.84 26.62 13.31
CA THR A 395 -9.50 27.86 12.85
C THR A 395 -10.78 27.50 12.12
N VAL A 396 -11.89 28.15 12.47
CA VAL A 396 -13.20 27.94 11.84
C VAL A 396 -13.56 29.16 11.00
N VAL A 397 -13.83 28.95 9.71
CA VAL A 397 -14.31 29.97 8.78
C VAL A 397 -15.73 29.60 8.34
N PRO A 398 -16.77 30.31 8.80
CA PRO A 398 -18.14 30.04 8.38
C PRO A 398 -18.36 30.51 6.93
N THR A 399 -19.17 29.75 6.20
CA THR A 399 -19.70 30.06 4.86
C THR A 399 -21.21 29.80 4.86
N SER A 400 -21.92 30.16 3.78
CA SER A 400 -23.37 29.95 3.70
C SER A 400 -23.80 28.48 3.84
N ALA A 401 -22.98 27.54 3.34
CA ALA A 401 -23.29 26.11 3.32
C ALA A 401 -22.39 25.26 4.23
N HIS A 402 -21.25 25.78 4.70
CA HIS A 402 -20.28 25.01 5.48
C HIS A 402 -19.60 25.83 6.57
N ASN A 403 -19.17 25.17 7.63
CA ASN A 403 -18.06 25.63 8.46
C ASN A 403 -16.78 24.98 7.93
N VAL A 404 -15.83 25.78 7.44
CA VAL A 404 -14.53 25.30 6.94
C VAL A 404 -13.52 25.33 8.09
N LEU A 405 -12.97 24.18 8.44
CA LEU A 405 -12.03 24.02 9.54
C LEU A 405 -10.62 23.85 8.99
N PHE A 406 -9.69 24.70 9.44
CA PHE A 406 -8.26 24.58 9.19
C PHE A 406 -7.58 24.03 10.43
N MET A 407 -6.93 22.87 10.29
CA MET A 407 -6.34 22.11 11.38
C MET A 407 -4.84 21.88 11.10
N PRO A 408 -3.98 22.88 11.31
CA PRO A 408 -2.53 22.70 11.20
C PRO A 408 -2.02 21.88 12.40
N SER A 409 -1.10 20.96 12.14
CA SER A 409 -0.48 20.13 13.17
C SER A 409 0.92 19.68 12.74
N ARG A 410 1.78 19.49 13.74
CA ARG A 410 3.15 18.97 13.59
C ARG A 410 3.39 17.89 14.63
N MET A 411 4.05 16.81 14.24
CA MET A 411 4.61 15.81 15.14
C MET A 411 5.87 15.22 14.53
N ALA A 412 7.04 15.45 15.13
CA ALA A 412 8.25 14.71 14.76
C ALA A 412 8.15 13.26 15.27
N PRO A 413 8.64 12.26 14.52
CA PRO A 413 9.25 12.35 13.19
C PRO A 413 8.25 12.25 12.02
N PHE A 414 6.94 12.28 12.26
CA PHE A 414 5.91 12.07 11.22
C PHE A 414 5.77 13.24 10.23
N GLY A 415 6.01 14.47 10.68
CA GLY A 415 6.07 15.69 9.86
C GLY A 415 5.08 16.77 10.25
N THR A 416 4.77 17.65 9.29
CA THR A 416 3.84 18.78 9.44
C THR A 416 2.76 18.69 8.37
N ALA A 417 1.50 18.91 8.74
CA ALA A 417 0.39 18.94 7.80
C ALA A 417 -0.71 19.91 8.23
N MET A 418 -1.53 20.35 7.28
CA MET A 418 -2.77 21.08 7.53
C MET A 418 -3.93 20.36 6.88
N LYS A 419 -4.85 19.86 7.72
CA LYS A 419 -6.13 19.34 7.24
C LYS A 419 -7.13 20.49 7.10
N VAL A 420 -7.74 20.59 5.94
CA VAL A 420 -8.89 21.46 5.67
C VAL A 420 -10.10 20.57 5.50
N VAL A 421 -11.11 20.72 6.37
CA VAL A 421 -12.35 19.93 6.31
C VAL A 421 -13.56 20.87 6.35
N SER A 422 -14.52 20.65 5.47
CA SER A 422 -15.76 21.45 5.45
C SER A 422 -16.90 20.65 6.04
N VAL A 423 -17.53 21.18 7.08
CA VAL A 423 -18.68 20.59 7.75
C VAL A 423 -19.95 21.30 7.26
N PRO A 424 -20.89 20.61 6.59
CA PRO A 424 -22.13 21.24 6.15
C PRO A 424 -22.92 21.84 7.31
N THR A 425 -23.48 23.04 7.11
CA THR A 425 -24.38 23.66 8.08
C THR A 425 -25.75 22.99 8.09
N ALA A 426 -26.54 23.21 9.14
CA ALA A 426 -27.92 22.72 9.20
C ALA A 426 -28.80 23.32 8.08
N SER A 427 -28.48 24.53 7.59
CA SER A 427 -29.17 25.21 6.51
C SER A 427 -28.68 24.84 5.10
N ALA A 428 -27.61 24.05 4.98
CA ALA A 428 -27.09 23.64 3.69
C ALA A 428 -28.12 22.80 2.91
N PRO A 429 -28.19 22.94 1.56
CA PRO A 429 -29.04 22.10 0.73
C PRO A 429 -28.82 20.61 1.00
N GLN A 430 -29.87 19.80 0.91
CA GLN A 430 -29.80 18.36 1.20
C GLN A 430 -28.70 17.67 0.37
N GLU A 431 -28.60 18.00 -0.92
CA GLU A 431 -27.57 17.47 -1.82
C GLU A 431 -26.12 17.74 -1.36
N VAL A 432 -25.89 18.87 -0.69
CA VAL A 432 -24.58 19.22 -0.12
C VAL A 432 -24.31 18.37 1.13
N ARG A 433 -25.32 18.23 1.99
CA ARG A 433 -25.23 17.41 3.21
C ARG A 433 -25.02 15.92 2.90
N ASP A 434 -25.61 15.43 1.81
CA ASP A 434 -25.51 14.04 1.37
C ASP A 434 -24.10 13.69 0.85
N LYS A 435 -23.33 14.68 0.38
CA LYS A 435 -21.93 14.51 -0.05
C LYS A 435 -20.93 14.38 1.11
N GLY A 436 -21.39 14.50 2.36
CA GLY A 436 -20.59 14.24 3.56
C GLY A 436 -19.58 15.35 3.88
N LEU A 437 -18.38 14.96 4.32
CA LEU A 437 -17.34 15.86 4.81
C LEU A 437 -16.17 15.90 3.82
N PRO A 438 -16.17 16.79 2.82
CA PRO A 438 -15.02 16.96 1.96
C PRO A 438 -13.83 17.45 2.79
N ALA A 439 -12.69 16.77 2.63
CA ALA A 439 -11.48 17.08 3.35
C ALA A 439 -10.24 16.93 2.45
N THR A 440 -9.29 17.81 2.65
CA THR A 440 -7.99 17.83 1.97
C THR A 440 -6.90 18.03 3.00
N THR A 441 -5.83 17.25 2.94
CA THR A 441 -4.64 17.46 3.76
C THR A 441 -3.49 17.94 2.89
N LEU A 442 -2.92 19.08 3.26
CA LEU A 442 -1.66 19.58 2.76
C LEU A 442 -0.55 19.02 3.65
N VAL A 443 0.33 18.20 3.09
CA VAL A 443 1.51 17.70 3.78
C VAL A 443 2.67 18.64 3.44
N MET A 444 3.32 19.18 4.46
CA MET A 444 4.42 20.12 4.34
C MET A 444 5.74 19.36 4.42
N ASP A 445 6.72 19.81 3.66
CA ASP A 445 8.11 19.42 3.88
C ASP A 445 8.74 20.34 4.94
N GLU A 446 9.20 19.76 6.05
CA GLU A 446 9.71 20.54 7.19
C GLU A 446 11.06 21.22 6.90
N GLN A 447 11.83 20.73 5.91
CA GLN A 447 13.13 21.29 5.55
C GLN A 447 13.00 22.52 4.65
N SER A 448 12.19 22.45 3.59
CA SER A 448 12.00 23.57 2.64
C SER A 448 10.84 24.50 2.98
N GLY A 449 9.90 24.07 3.82
CA GLY A 449 8.64 24.77 4.06
C GLY A 449 7.63 24.69 2.90
N GLN A 450 7.91 23.93 1.84
CA GLN A 450 7.01 23.79 0.69
C GLN A 450 5.93 22.73 0.91
N VAL A 451 4.85 22.80 0.11
CA VAL A 451 3.86 21.72 0.06
C VAL A 451 4.48 20.50 -0.63
N LYS A 452 4.68 19.43 0.14
CA LYS A 452 5.16 18.10 -0.30
C LYS A 452 4.07 17.36 -1.07
N ALA A 453 2.83 17.39 -0.58
CA ALA A 453 1.70 16.69 -1.19
C ALA A 453 0.35 17.30 -0.84
N ILE A 454 -0.62 17.10 -1.73
CA ILE A 454 -2.04 17.37 -1.50
C ILE A 454 -2.77 16.02 -1.55
N VAL A 455 -3.48 15.69 -0.48
CA VAL A 455 -4.12 14.38 -0.29
C VAL A 455 -5.60 14.57 -0.05
N ASN A 456 -6.46 13.84 -0.76
CA ASN A 456 -7.87 13.75 -0.38
C ASN A 456 -7.98 13.04 0.97
N ALA A 457 -8.47 13.75 1.98
CA ALA A 457 -8.48 13.29 3.37
C ALA A 457 -9.84 12.76 3.83
N ALA A 458 -10.86 12.73 2.97
CA ALA A 458 -12.22 12.38 3.35
C ALA A 458 -12.33 11.00 4.03
N LYS A 459 -11.50 10.04 3.61
CA LYS A 459 -11.45 8.68 4.19
C LYS A 459 -10.34 8.48 5.23
N LEU A 460 -9.34 9.37 5.27
CA LEU A 460 -8.19 9.22 6.17
C LEU A 460 -8.58 9.35 7.63
N THR A 461 -9.50 10.28 7.94
CA THR A 461 -10.00 10.45 9.31
C THR A 461 -10.72 9.20 9.82
N ALA A 462 -11.45 8.48 8.97
CA ALA A 462 -12.08 7.22 9.37
C ALA A 462 -11.05 6.11 9.60
N LEU A 463 -10.04 6.03 8.72
CA LEU A 463 -9.00 5.01 8.80
C LEU A 463 -8.14 5.14 10.06
N ARG A 464 -7.67 6.35 10.37
CA ARG A 464 -6.86 6.61 11.56
C ARG A 464 -7.63 6.39 12.86
N ASN A 465 -8.91 6.75 12.90
CA ASN A 465 -9.78 6.48 14.06
C ASN A 465 -9.95 4.98 14.29
N ALA A 466 -10.29 4.25 13.23
CA ALA A 466 -10.46 2.81 13.29
C ALA A 466 -9.17 2.09 13.71
N ALA A 467 -8.01 2.58 13.27
CA ALA A 467 -6.71 2.07 13.70
C ALA A 467 -6.44 2.33 15.19
N GLY A 468 -6.83 3.49 15.74
CA GLY A 468 -6.74 3.77 17.17
C GLY A 468 -7.68 2.90 18.01
N SER A 469 -8.92 2.69 17.56
CA SER A 469 -9.88 1.77 18.18
C SER A 469 -9.40 0.32 18.13
N LEU A 470 -8.75 -0.08 17.03
CA LEU A 470 -8.18 -1.43 16.93
C LEU A 470 -6.98 -1.59 17.85
N LEU A 471 -6.15 -0.55 18.01
CA LEU A 471 -5.07 -0.54 19.00
C LEU A 471 -5.63 -0.70 20.42
N SER A 472 -6.68 0.04 20.80
CA SER A 472 -7.29 -0.10 22.12
C SER A 472 -7.85 -1.49 22.34
N SER A 473 -8.47 -2.08 21.32
CA SER A 473 -9.01 -3.44 21.38
C SER A 473 -7.90 -4.47 21.58
N ARG A 474 -6.79 -4.35 20.85
CA ARG A 474 -5.60 -5.22 21.00
C ARG A 474 -4.93 -5.10 22.36
N LEU A 475 -4.98 -3.92 22.96
CA LEU A 475 -4.44 -3.69 24.29
C LEU A 475 -5.38 -4.21 25.38
N LEU A 476 -6.68 -3.95 25.30
CA LEU A 476 -7.60 -4.13 26.43
C LEU A 476 -8.38 -5.44 26.40
N ILE A 477 -8.65 -6.02 25.23
CA ILE A 477 -9.24 -7.35 25.15
C ILE A 477 -8.20 -8.37 25.61
N SER A 478 -8.58 -9.21 26.56
CA SER A 478 -7.68 -10.25 27.09
C SER A 478 -7.23 -11.20 25.97
N PRO A 479 -5.93 -11.56 25.90
CA PRO A 479 -5.42 -12.47 24.87
C PRO A 479 -6.14 -13.83 24.84
N ASP A 480 -6.62 -14.29 26.00
CA ASP A 480 -7.33 -15.57 26.15
C ASP A 480 -8.79 -15.51 25.67
N LYS A 481 -9.32 -14.31 25.38
CA LYS A 481 -10.71 -14.07 24.98
C LYS A 481 -10.78 -13.39 23.63
N SER A 482 -10.49 -14.15 22.58
CA SER A 482 -10.65 -13.65 21.20
C SER A 482 -12.12 -13.26 20.93
N PRO A 483 -12.39 -12.04 20.43
CA PRO A 483 -13.75 -11.55 20.25
C PRO A 483 -14.46 -12.31 19.13
N ARG A 484 -15.73 -12.67 19.33
CA ARG A 484 -16.57 -13.38 18.36
C ARG A 484 -17.66 -12.50 17.76
N THR A 485 -18.12 -11.50 18.50
CA THR A 485 -19.23 -10.64 18.12
C THR A 485 -18.82 -9.16 18.11
N LEU A 486 -19.15 -8.48 17.00
CA LEU A 486 -18.93 -7.04 16.82
C LEU A 486 -20.28 -6.34 16.56
N VAL A 487 -20.64 -5.40 17.43
CA VAL A 487 -21.82 -4.55 17.23
C VAL A 487 -21.36 -3.14 16.88
N ALA A 488 -21.94 -2.57 15.83
CA ALA A 488 -21.60 -1.24 15.37
C ALA A 488 -22.86 -0.37 15.28
N ILE A 489 -22.85 0.84 15.83
CA ILE A 489 -23.99 1.76 15.77
C ILE A 489 -23.65 2.99 14.94
N GLY A 490 -24.37 3.15 13.84
CA GLY A 490 -24.14 4.10 12.77
C GLY A 490 -23.91 3.40 11.42
N SER A 491 -23.98 4.16 10.33
CA SER A 491 -23.75 3.66 8.95
C SER A 491 -22.81 4.57 8.15
N GLY A 492 -22.02 5.40 8.85
CA GLY A 492 -21.09 6.34 8.23
C GLY A 492 -19.71 5.73 7.93
N ALA A 493 -18.84 6.55 7.33
CA ALA A 493 -17.47 6.15 6.98
C ALA A 493 -16.65 5.62 8.17
N GLN A 494 -16.90 6.14 9.38
CA GLN A 494 -16.27 5.65 10.61
C GLN A 494 -16.61 4.17 10.84
N ILE A 495 -17.89 3.80 10.84
CA ILE A 495 -18.33 2.42 11.04
C ILE A 495 -17.79 1.51 9.95
N ALA A 496 -17.81 1.96 8.69
CA ALA A 496 -17.23 1.20 7.57
C ALA A 496 -15.75 0.86 7.81
N ALA A 497 -14.94 1.84 8.22
CA ALA A 497 -13.52 1.64 8.50
C ALA A 497 -13.28 0.74 9.73
N HIS A 498 -14.05 0.92 10.81
CA HIS A 498 -13.92 0.12 12.04
C HIS A 498 -14.26 -1.34 11.78
N VAL A 499 -15.43 -1.61 11.18
CA VAL A 499 -15.87 -2.98 10.88
C VAL A 499 -14.87 -3.68 9.96
N SER A 500 -14.41 -3.00 8.90
CA SER A 500 -13.40 -3.55 7.98
C SER A 500 -12.09 -3.89 8.67
N LEU A 501 -11.53 -2.97 9.47
CA LEU A 501 -10.25 -3.22 10.15
C LEU A 501 -10.35 -4.31 11.23
N PHE A 502 -11.43 -4.32 12.01
CA PHE A 502 -11.62 -5.27 13.09
C PHE A 502 -11.79 -6.69 12.56
N ILE A 503 -12.59 -6.88 11.51
CA ILE A 503 -12.79 -8.19 10.89
C ILE A 503 -11.52 -8.70 10.20
N ARG A 504 -10.76 -7.82 9.54
CA ARG A 504 -9.48 -8.20 8.91
C ARG A 504 -8.40 -8.57 9.94
N HIS A 505 -8.51 -8.08 11.18
CA HIS A 505 -7.58 -8.40 12.25
C HIS A 505 -8.02 -9.61 13.07
N TYR A 506 -9.26 -9.62 13.56
CA TYR A 506 -9.83 -10.68 14.36
C TYR A 506 -10.60 -11.68 13.49
N SER A 507 -9.88 -12.68 12.99
CA SER A 507 -10.49 -13.81 12.27
C SER A 507 -11.45 -14.64 13.12
N SER A 508 -11.47 -14.43 14.44
CA SER A 508 -12.40 -15.06 15.38
C SER A 508 -13.81 -14.46 15.37
N ILE A 509 -13.99 -13.26 14.79
CA ILE A 509 -15.31 -12.63 14.69
C ILE A 509 -16.15 -13.42 13.68
N THR A 510 -17.28 -13.96 14.15
CA THR A 510 -18.22 -14.74 13.33
C THR A 510 -19.51 -14.00 13.06
N GLN A 511 -19.81 -12.95 13.84
CA GLN A 511 -21.03 -12.16 13.68
C GLN A 511 -20.73 -10.66 13.82
N CYS A 512 -21.25 -9.89 12.86
CA CYS A 512 -21.22 -8.44 12.87
C CYS A 512 -22.62 -7.86 12.67
N THR A 513 -23.10 -7.08 13.63
CA THR A 513 -24.42 -6.45 13.55
C THR A 513 -24.30 -4.94 13.53
N ILE A 514 -24.86 -4.29 12.51
CA ILE A 514 -24.86 -2.84 12.33
C ILE A 514 -26.26 -2.29 12.60
N PHE A 515 -26.39 -1.44 13.62
CA PHE A 515 -27.63 -0.69 13.88
C PHE A 515 -27.53 0.73 13.34
N ASN A 516 -28.59 1.21 12.71
CA ASN A 516 -28.66 2.59 12.24
C ASN A 516 -30.01 3.23 12.57
N ARG A 517 -30.04 4.56 12.71
CA ARG A 517 -31.26 5.30 13.04
C ARG A 517 -32.42 5.07 12.07
N SER A 518 -32.12 4.80 10.80
CA SER A 518 -33.13 4.53 9.77
C SER A 518 -32.59 3.57 8.72
N LEU A 519 -33.47 2.88 8.01
CA LEU A 519 -33.10 2.23 6.76
C LEU A 519 -32.82 3.33 5.73
N ASN A 520 -31.63 3.36 5.16
CA ASN A 520 -31.24 4.33 4.14
C ASN A 520 -30.16 3.74 3.24
N SER A 521 -29.89 4.40 2.11
CA SER A 521 -28.90 3.95 1.13
C SER A 521 -27.51 3.73 1.73
N ARG A 522 -27.08 4.53 2.71
CA ARG A 522 -25.76 4.36 3.35
C ARG A 522 -25.65 3.04 4.10
N LEU A 523 -26.69 2.65 4.85
CA LEU A 523 -26.71 1.36 5.53
C LEU A 523 -26.71 0.21 4.51
N THR A 524 -27.59 0.27 3.51
CA THR A 524 -27.69 -0.77 2.49
C THR A 524 -26.36 -0.92 1.73
N SER A 525 -25.80 0.17 1.21
CA SER A 525 -24.52 0.17 0.49
C SER A 525 -23.36 -0.31 1.36
N LEU A 526 -23.36 0.01 2.66
CA LEU A 526 -22.35 -0.50 3.58
C LEU A 526 -22.44 -2.02 3.70
N ILE A 527 -23.63 -2.56 3.98
CA ILE A 527 -23.84 -4.00 4.11
C ILE A 527 -23.48 -4.74 2.82
N ASP A 528 -23.89 -4.22 1.66
CA ASP A 528 -23.57 -4.80 0.36
C ASP A 528 -22.05 -4.79 0.09
N THR A 529 -21.38 -3.69 0.40
CA THR A 529 -19.92 -3.57 0.26
C THR A 529 -19.20 -4.57 1.16
N LEU A 530 -19.63 -4.73 2.41
CA LEU A 530 -19.03 -5.68 3.34
C LEU A 530 -19.26 -7.12 2.86
N ARG A 531 -20.48 -7.47 2.41
CA ARG A 531 -20.80 -8.82 1.91
C ARG A 531 -20.06 -9.18 0.61
N ALA A 532 -19.77 -8.19 -0.24
CA ALA A 532 -19.00 -8.39 -1.46
C ALA A 532 -17.49 -8.61 -1.21
N ASP A 533 -16.97 -8.14 -0.07
CA ASP A 533 -15.55 -8.24 0.29
C ASP A 533 -15.20 -9.69 0.70
N PRO A 534 -14.20 -10.33 0.07
CA PRO A 534 -13.78 -11.70 0.40
C PRO A 534 -13.45 -11.93 1.88
N ALA A 535 -13.00 -10.90 2.60
CA ALA A 535 -12.69 -10.98 4.02
C ALA A 535 -13.92 -11.28 4.91
N PHE A 536 -15.14 -11.12 4.37
CA PHE A 536 -16.39 -11.25 5.12
C PHE A 536 -17.18 -12.52 4.78
N ARG A 537 -16.70 -13.36 3.86
CA ARG A 537 -17.44 -14.55 3.38
C ARG A 537 -17.77 -15.56 4.48
N SER A 538 -17.00 -15.60 5.55
CA SER A 538 -17.16 -16.53 6.67
C SER A 538 -17.87 -15.92 7.88
N ILE A 539 -18.48 -14.73 7.74
CA ILE A 539 -19.03 -13.94 8.85
C ILE A 539 -20.47 -13.55 8.52
N GLU A 540 -21.36 -13.68 9.49
CA GLU A 540 -22.73 -13.20 9.38
C GLU A 540 -22.76 -11.68 9.57
N VAL A 541 -23.16 -10.94 8.53
CA VAL A 541 -23.27 -9.47 8.56
C VAL A 541 -24.74 -9.06 8.45
N ASN A 542 -25.26 -8.46 9.52
CA ASN A 542 -26.65 -8.04 9.65
C ASN A 542 -26.79 -6.53 9.81
N GLY A 543 -27.82 -5.96 9.22
CA GLY A 543 -28.15 -4.53 9.32
C GLY A 543 -29.57 -4.34 9.86
N HIS A 544 -29.72 -3.58 10.94
CA HIS A 544 -31.00 -3.33 11.59
C HIS A 544 -31.24 -1.84 11.85
N ILE A 545 -32.51 -1.48 12.00
CA ILE A 545 -32.91 -0.15 12.45
C ILE A 545 -32.87 -0.11 13.98
N LEU A 546 -32.43 1.00 14.56
CA LEU A 546 -32.55 1.22 16.00
C LEU A 546 -34.04 1.24 16.40
N PRO A 547 -34.45 0.41 17.36
CA PRO A 547 -35.84 0.36 17.82
C PRO A 547 -36.23 1.69 18.48
N LYS A 548 -37.49 2.11 18.28
CA LYS A 548 -38.05 3.32 18.89
C LYS A 548 -38.77 3.04 20.21
N ASP A 549 -39.34 1.84 20.34
CA ASP A 549 -40.23 1.45 21.43
C ASP A 549 -39.66 0.25 22.21
N GLY A 550 -39.63 0.38 23.55
CA GLY A 550 -38.91 -0.50 24.47
C GLY A 550 -39.40 -1.95 24.59
N ASP A 551 -40.59 -2.25 24.09
CA ASP A 551 -41.22 -3.58 24.23
C ASP A 551 -41.42 -4.31 22.89
N SER A 552 -40.95 -3.73 21.78
CA SER A 552 -41.05 -4.36 20.46
C SER A 552 -40.15 -5.61 20.32
N PRO A 553 -40.49 -6.60 19.48
CA PRO A 553 -39.60 -7.73 19.17
C PRO A 553 -38.21 -7.28 18.68
N GLU A 554 -38.17 -6.21 17.88
CA GLU A 554 -36.93 -5.59 17.40
C GLU A 554 -36.09 -5.04 18.56
N HIS A 555 -36.74 -4.51 19.60
CA HIS A 555 -36.07 -4.04 20.80
C HIS A 555 -35.45 -5.17 21.61
N GLN A 556 -36.12 -6.32 21.71
CA GLN A 556 -35.54 -7.50 22.35
C GLN A 556 -34.33 -8.02 21.57
N VAL A 557 -34.37 -8.01 20.23
CA VAL A 557 -33.21 -8.35 19.40
C VAL A 557 -32.07 -7.36 19.61
N TYR A 558 -32.36 -6.06 19.64
CA TYR A 558 -31.36 -5.01 19.90
C TYR A 558 -30.67 -5.20 21.25
N LYS A 559 -31.47 -5.36 22.31
CA LYS A 559 -30.98 -5.61 23.67
C LYS A 559 -30.12 -6.87 23.73
N LYS A 560 -30.62 -8.00 23.21
CA LYS A 560 -29.91 -9.28 23.23
C LYS A 560 -28.59 -9.20 22.44
N THR A 561 -28.60 -8.52 21.30
CA THR A 561 -27.40 -8.31 20.47
C THR A 561 -26.32 -7.52 21.21
N LEU A 562 -26.70 -6.48 21.95
CA LEU A 562 -25.78 -5.71 22.79
C LEU A 562 -25.28 -6.51 24.00
N GLN A 563 -26.13 -7.34 24.61
CA GLN A 563 -25.73 -8.22 25.73
C GLN A 563 -24.73 -9.28 25.29
N ASP A 564 -24.84 -9.78 24.06
CA ASP A 564 -23.94 -10.80 23.52
C ASP A 564 -22.68 -10.20 22.84
N ALA A 565 -22.54 -8.87 22.81
CA ALA A 565 -21.45 -8.17 22.14
C ALA A 565 -20.13 -8.26 22.92
N ASN A 566 -19.05 -8.72 22.26
CA ASN A 566 -17.70 -8.61 22.81
C ASN A 566 -17.10 -7.23 22.53
N ILE A 567 -17.40 -6.66 21.37
CA ILE A 567 -16.97 -5.32 20.97
C ILE A 567 -18.19 -4.51 20.53
N VAL A 568 -18.29 -3.27 21.04
CA VAL A 568 -19.28 -2.29 20.62
C VAL A 568 -18.57 -1.05 20.08
N VAL A 569 -18.87 -0.65 18.85
CA VAL A 569 -18.36 0.58 18.23
C VAL A 569 -19.51 1.54 18.01
N THR A 570 -19.42 2.76 18.56
CA THR A 570 -20.38 3.83 18.33
C THR A 570 -19.71 4.96 17.55
N ALA A 571 -20.33 5.38 16.44
CA ALA A 571 -19.86 6.50 15.65
C ALA A 571 -21.03 7.28 15.02
N THR A 572 -21.84 7.86 15.90
CA THR A 572 -23.08 8.58 15.63
C THR A 572 -22.97 10.04 16.07
N SER A 573 -23.81 10.89 15.48
CA SER A 573 -23.96 12.28 15.92
C SER A 573 -24.99 12.46 17.04
N SER A 574 -25.20 11.43 17.88
CA SER A 574 -26.24 11.43 18.89
C SER A 574 -25.98 12.46 20.00
N THR A 575 -27.06 13.05 20.50
CA THR A 575 -27.06 13.95 21.68
C THR A 575 -27.73 13.29 22.89
N LYS A 576 -28.06 12.01 22.78
CA LYS A 576 -28.68 11.19 23.82
C LYS A 576 -28.08 9.77 23.77
N PRO A 577 -27.94 9.08 24.91
CA PRO A 577 -27.47 7.70 24.94
C PRO A 577 -28.22 6.81 23.94
N LEU A 578 -27.48 5.97 23.21
CA LEU A 578 -28.02 5.07 22.19
C LEU A 578 -28.70 3.84 22.80
N PHE A 579 -28.24 3.44 23.99
CA PHE A 579 -28.74 2.32 24.77
C PHE A 579 -28.43 2.56 26.26
N PRO A 580 -29.22 1.97 27.18
CA PRO A 580 -28.92 2.03 28.60
C PRO A 580 -27.75 1.12 28.96
N SER A 581 -27.03 1.48 30.03
CA SER A 581 -25.91 0.70 30.59
C SER A 581 -26.22 -0.78 30.78
N SER A 582 -27.44 -1.11 31.22
CA SER A 582 -27.88 -2.48 31.49
C SER A 582 -27.91 -3.41 30.27
N TYR A 583 -27.76 -2.88 29.05
CA TYR A 583 -27.71 -3.71 27.84
C TYR A 583 -26.32 -4.25 27.56
N ILE A 584 -25.29 -3.72 28.22
CA ILE A 584 -23.91 -4.13 28.01
C ILE A 584 -23.48 -5.11 29.10
N SER A 585 -23.04 -6.30 28.69
CA SER A 585 -22.54 -7.32 29.58
C SER A 585 -21.12 -7.00 30.10
N PRO A 586 -20.75 -7.48 31.30
CA PRO A 586 -19.37 -7.46 31.76
C PRO A 586 -18.42 -8.13 30.75
N GLY A 587 -17.25 -7.54 30.56
CA GLY A 587 -16.20 -8.00 29.65
C GLY A 587 -16.28 -7.39 28.24
N THR A 588 -17.31 -6.61 27.92
CA THR A 588 -17.42 -5.91 26.63
C THR A 588 -16.38 -4.78 26.52
N HIS A 589 -15.76 -4.65 25.34
CA HIS A 589 -14.91 -3.52 24.98
C HIS A 589 -15.69 -2.51 24.12
N LEU A 590 -15.72 -1.24 24.52
CA LEU A 590 -16.42 -0.18 23.82
C LEU A 590 -15.45 0.80 23.16
N CYS A 591 -15.72 1.16 21.91
CA CYS A 591 -15.02 2.20 21.15
C CYS A 591 -16.02 3.33 20.82
N MET A 592 -15.84 4.49 21.43
CA MET A 592 -16.77 5.62 21.39
C MET A 592 -16.19 6.79 20.61
N ILE A 593 -16.67 6.98 19.37
CA ILE A 593 -15.99 7.79 18.35
C ILE A 593 -16.84 8.97 17.88
N GLY A 594 -18.17 8.88 18.01
CA GLY A 594 -19.10 9.82 17.39
C GLY A 594 -19.28 11.14 18.13
N SER A 595 -19.17 11.12 19.45
CA SER A 595 -19.34 12.28 20.34
C SER A 595 -18.04 13.09 20.49
N TYR A 596 -17.94 14.22 19.81
CA TYR A 596 -16.77 15.14 19.83
C TYR A 596 -17.15 16.58 20.21
N ALA A 597 -18.32 16.78 20.81
CA ALA A 597 -18.73 18.06 21.36
C ALA A 597 -19.46 17.85 22.70
N PRO A 598 -19.42 18.83 23.64
CA PRO A 598 -20.01 18.69 24.98
C PRO A 598 -21.48 18.23 25.00
N ARG A 599 -22.26 18.61 23.99
CA ARG A 599 -23.68 18.26 23.88
C ARG A 599 -23.94 16.85 23.32
N MET A 600 -22.92 16.15 22.86
CA MET A 600 -23.04 14.87 22.17
C MET A 600 -22.82 13.71 23.15
N HIS A 601 -23.69 12.72 23.07
CA HIS A 601 -23.71 11.56 23.96
C HIS A 601 -24.05 10.33 23.14
N GLU A 602 -23.19 9.32 23.17
CA GLU A 602 -23.47 8.01 22.58
C GLU A 602 -23.87 6.99 23.66
N VAL A 603 -23.38 7.17 24.88
CA VAL A 603 -23.67 6.31 26.04
C VAL A 603 -24.12 7.15 27.24
N ASP A 604 -24.73 6.49 28.22
CA ASP A 604 -25.14 7.11 29.48
C ASP A 604 -23.99 7.17 30.50
N THR A 605 -24.19 7.97 31.54
CA THR A 605 -23.18 8.17 32.60
C THR A 605 -22.93 6.90 33.41
N ASP A 606 -23.91 6.02 33.53
CA ASP A 606 -23.81 4.79 34.32
C ASP A 606 -22.87 3.80 33.63
N LEU A 607 -22.94 3.71 32.30
CA LEU A 607 -22.04 2.89 31.51
C LEU A 607 -20.61 3.44 31.57
N VAL A 608 -20.43 4.76 31.47
CA VAL A 608 -19.11 5.40 31.60
C VAL A 608 -18.47 5.04 32.95
N LYS A 609 -19.23 5.16 34.05
CA LYS A 609 -18.74 4.84 35.40
C LYS A 609 -18.39 3.37 35.61
N ARG A 610 -19.05 2.45 34.89
CA ARG A 610 -18.76 1.01 34.96
C ARG A 610 -17.36 0.63 34.47
N ALA A 611 -16.73 1.45 33.62
CA ALA A 611 -15.37 1.19 33.14
C ALA A 611 -14.30 1.38 34.23
N GLY A 612 -14.59 2.19 35.25
CA GLY A 612 -13.59 2.64 36.22
C GLY A 612 -12.58 3.59 35.58
N THR A 613 -11.56 3.03 34.92
CA THR A 613 -10.56 3.77 34.16
C THR A 613 -10.89 3.75 32.67
N ILE A 614 -10.86 4.91 32.03
CA ILE A 614 -11.22 5.08 30.62
C ILE A 614 -9.98 5.43 29.82
N VAL A 615 -9.79 4.73 28.71
CA VAL A 615 -8.69 5.02 27.78
C VAL A 615 -9.13 6.09 26.80
N VAL A 616 -8.31 7.14 26.64
CA VAL A 616 -8.59 8.27 25.74
C VAL A 616 -7.48 8.47 24.74
N ASP A 617 -7.75 9.14 23.63
CA ASP A 617 -6.71 9.58 22.69
C ASP A 617 -5.92 10.79 23.22
N SER A 618 -6.59 11.74 23.88
CA SER A 618 -5.97 12.86 24.59
C SER A 618 -6.83 13.27 25.79
N ARG A 619 -6.24 13.30 26.99
CA ARG A 619 -6.94 13.71 28.22
C ARG A 619 -7.52 15.11 28.09
N GLU A 620 -6.67 16.06 27.69
CA GLU A 620 -7.04 17.48 27.56
C GLU A 620 -8.18 17.69 26.56
N ALA A 621 -8.13 17.03 25.40
CA ALA A 621 -9.16 17.18 24.38
C ALA A 621 -10.48 16.53 24.82
N CYS A 622 -10.43 15.33 25.38
CA CYS A 622 -11.62 14.62 25.84
C CYS A 622 -12.34 15.34 26.98
N LYS A 623 -11.64 16.01 27.91
CA LYS A 623 -12.27 16.80 28.98
C LYS A 623 -13.08 17.98 28.46
N ILE A 624 -12.73 18.51 27.29
CA ILE A 624 -13.39 19.67 26.69
C ILE A 624 -14.46 19.22 25.69
N GLU A 625 -14.21 18.13 24.96
CA GLU A 625 -15.02 17.75 23.80
C GLU A 625 -15.92 16.52 24.04
N ALA A 626 -15.59 15.61 24.95
CA ALA A 626 -16.33 14.36 25.15
C ALA A 626 -17.51 14.54 26.13
N GLY A 627 -18.69 14.87 25.60
CA GLY A 627 -19.89 15.17 26.39
C GLY A 627 -20.26 14.12 27.45
N GLU A 628 -20.16 12.82 27.13
CA GLU A 628 -20.46 11.76 28.09
C GLU A 628 -19.46 11.65 29.25
N LEU A 629 -18.18 12.00 29.04
CA LEU A 629 -17.18 12.04 30.10
C LEU A 629 -17.39 13.28 31.00
N ILE A 630 -17.72 14.41 30.38
CA ILE A 630 -18.06 15.66 31.07
C ILE A 630 -19.28 15.45 31.96
N ALA A 631 -20.36 14.89 31.41
CA ALA A 631 -21.59 14.64 32.17
C ALA A 631 -21.41 13.58 33.27
N ALA A 632 -20.52 12.61 33.07
CA ALA A 632 -20.18 11.64 34.11
C ALA A 632 -19.24 12.19 35.19
N ASN A 633 -18.74 13.43 35.03
CA ASN A 633 -17.79 14.10 35.93
C ASN A 633 -16.50 13.27 36.19
N ILE A 634 -15.94 12.71 35.12
CA ILE A 634 -14.72 11.89 35.17
C ILE A 634 -13.50 12.75 35.51
N GLN A 635 -12.69 12.28 36.46
CA GLN A 635 -11.48 12.98 36.93
C GLN A 635 -10.25 12.60 36.11
N ASP A 636 -9.15 13.36 36.23
CA ASP A 636 -7.91 13.08 35.47
C ASP A 636 -7.28 11.73 35.80
N ASP A 637 -7.41 11.29 37.05
CA ASP A 637 -6.89 10.00 37.54
C ASP A 637 -7.69 8.81 37.00
N ASP A 638 -8.93 9.04 36.56
CA ASP A 638 -9.78 8.04 35.91
C ASP A 638 -9.51 7.90 34.41
N LEU A 639 -8.65 8.76 33.85
CA LEU A 639 -8.32 8.78 32.43
C LEU A 639 -6.88 8.33 32.21
N ILE A 640 -6.67 7.47 31.21
CA ILE A 640 -5.34 7.11 30.71
C ILE A 640 -5.27 7.40 29.22
N GLU A 641 -4.26 8.13 28.77
CA GLU A 641 -4.03 8.26 27.34
C GLU A 641 -3.52 6.92 26.78
N ILE A 642 -4.06 6.49 25.65
CA ILE A 642 -3.71 5.21 25.03
C ILE A 642 -2.21 5.07 24.75
N GLY A 643 -1.50 6.19 24.56
CA GLY A 643 -0.05 6.21 24.39
C GLY A 643 0.73 5.74 25.61
N GLU A 644 0.19 5.90 26.82
CA GLU A 644 0.80 5.41 28.06
C GLU A 644 0.75 3.89 28.16
N LEU A 645 -0.22 3.27 27.51
CA LEU A 645 -0.35 1.81 27.41
C LEU A 645 0.63 1.19 26.40
N VAL A 646 1.43 2.02 25.72
CA VAL A 646 2.31 1.62 24.62
C VAL A 646 3.76 1.99 24.95
N SER A 647 4.63 1.00 24.90
CA SER A 647 6.09 1.18 24.97
C SER A 647 6.67 1.03 23.57
N LEU A 648 7.49 2.00 23.13
CA LEU A 648 8.18 1.94 21.85
C LEU A 648 9.57 1.33 22.02
N SER A 649 9.90 0.33 21.20
CA SER A 649 11.22 -0.31 21.13
C SER A 649 11.68 -0.32 19.67
N GLY A 650 12.43 0.71 19.29
CA GLY A 650 12.83 0.94 17.90
C GLY A 650 11.61 1.10 16.98
N SER A 651 11.49 0.22 15.98
CA SER A 651 10.36 0.19 15.03
C SER A 651 9.26 -0.80 15.43
N GLN A 652 9.16 -1.17 16.70
CA GLN A 652 8.11 -2.02 17.24
C GLN A 652 7.46 -1.34 18.45
N TRP A 653 6.25 -1.76 18.78
CA TRP A 653 5.56 -1.34 19.99
C TRP A 653 5.16 -2.57 20.80
N GLU A 654 5.16 -2.42 22.11
CA GLU A 654 4.72 -3.43 23.06
C GLU A 654 3.73 -2.83 24.05
N ALA A 655 2.83 -3.67 24.55
CA ALA A 655 1.86 -3.25 25.55
C ALA A 655 2.56 -3.04 26.90
N ASN A 656 2.30 -1.91 27.56
CA ASN A 656 2.69 -1.69 28.95
C ASN A 656 1.80 -2.54 29.87
N GLN A 657 2.15 -3.81 30.04
CA GLN A 657 1.31 -4.82 30.70
C GLN A 657 0.80 -4.41 32.09
N PRO A 658 1.62 -3.83 32.99
CA PRO A 658 1.10 -3.35 34.28
C PRO A 658 -0.04 -2.33 34.16
N LEU A 659 0.07 -1.35 33.25
CA LEU A 659 -0.96 -0.34 33.05
C LEU A 659 -2.20 -0.91 32.34
N VAL A 660 -1.98 -1.75 31.33
CA VAL A 660 -3.06 -2.46 30.62
C VAL A 660 -3.88 -3.29 31.58
N GLU A 661 -3.22 -4.03 32.47
CA GLU A 661 -3.89 -4.89 33.45
C GLU A 661 -4.63 -4.08 34.53
N ARG A 662 -4.10 -2.89 34.90
CA ARG A 662 -4.81 -1.93 35.75
C ARG A 662 -6.12 -1.48 35.11
N VAL A 663 -6.10 -1.11 33.82
CA VAL A 663 -7.31 -0.71 33.08
C VAL A 663 -8.29 -1.87 32.95
N ARG A 664 -7.82 -3.09 32.67
CA ARG A 664 -8.70 -4.26 32.56
C ARG A 664 -9.42 -4.60 33.86
N LYS A 665 -8.83 -4.26 35.01
CA LYS A 665 -9.35 -4.55 36.35
C LYS A 665 -10.09 -3.38 36.99
N SER A 666 -10.09 -2.19 36.39
CA SER A 666 -10.70 -1.00 36.99
C SER A 666 -12.21 -1.03 37.03
N GLY A 667 -12.83 -1.79 36.12
CA GLY A 667 -14.27 -1.88 35.97
C GLY A 667 -14.68 -3.19 35.33
N ASP A 668 -15.99 -3.37 35.13
CA ASP A 668 -16.53 -4.59 34.53
C ASP A 668 -16.57 -4.54 33.00
N VAL A 669 -16.38 -3.37 32.39
CA VAL A 669 -16.22 -3.14 30.95
C VAL A 669 -14.94 -2.34 30.67
N THR A 670 -14.45 -2.35 29.43
CA THR A 670 -13.32 -1.49 29.03
C THR A 670 -13.75 -0.51 27.96
N MET A 671 -13.20 0.71 28.00
CA MET A 671 -13.61 1.79 27.09
C MET A 671 -12.42 2.48 26.44
N PHE A 672 -12.58 2.76 25.15
CA PHE A 672 -11.77 3.72 24.42
C PHE A 672 -12.65 4.86 23.90
N LYS A 673 -12.35 6.07 24.34
CA LYS A 673 -13.00 7.30 23.89
C LYS A 673 -12.03 8.11 23.01
N SER A 674 -12.47 8.45 21.80
CA SER A 674 -11.69 9.32 20.91
C SER A 674 -12.54 10.50 20.46
N VAL A 675 -11.95 11.70 20.52
CA VAL A 675 -12.48 12.93 19.89
C VAL A 675 -11.67 13.31 18.64
N GLY A 676 -10.48 12.74 18.51
CA GLY A 676 -9.56 12.87 17.41
C GLY A 676 -8.62 14.05 17.55
N VAL A 677 -7.32 13.79 17.47
CA VAL A 677 -6.29 14.83 17.55
C VAL A 677 -5.53 14.98 16.22
N GLY A 678 -5.17 16.22 15.88
CA GLY A 678 -4.63 16.59 14.57
C GLY A 678 -3.34 15.85 14.18
N VAL A 679 -2.53 15.45 15.16
CA VAL A 679 -1.32 14.64 14.91
C VAL A 679 -1.60 13.28 14.30
N GLN A 680 -2.78 12.70 14.53
CA GLN A 680 -3.17 11.47 13.85
C GLN A 680 -3.42 11.72 12.35
N ASP A 681 -3.97 12.88 11.99
CA ASP A 681 -4.17 13.27 10.59
C ASP A 681 -2.85 13.54 9.87
N VAL A 682 -1.86 14.14 10.56
CA VAL A 682 -0.48 14.31 10.06
C VAL A 682 0.12 12.95 9.73
N ALA A 683 0.11 12.03 10.71
CA ALA A 683 0.77 10.74 10.56
C ALA A 683 0.15 9.89 9.45
N ILE A 684 -1.18 9.81 9.37
CA ILE A 684 -1.84 9.02 8.31
C ILE A 684 -1.65 9.64 6.92
N ALA A 685 -1.67 10.98 6.81
CA ALA A 685 -1.45 11.65 5.53
C ALA A 685 0.00 11.45 5.06
N SER A 686 1.00 11.65 5.93
CA SER A 686 2.41 11.36 5.62
C SER A 686 2.60 9.91 5.20
N ALA A 687 2.05 8.95 5.96
CA ALA A 687 2.15 7.52 5.64
C ALA A 687 1.53 7.17 4.27
N VAL A 688 0.40 7.78 3.93
CA VAL A 688 -0.24 7.59 2.61
C VAL A 688 0.62 8.19 1.50
N VAL A 689 1.20 9.38 1.69
CA VAL A 689 2.09 10.00 0.70
C VAL A 689 3.33 9.14 0.47
N ASP A 690 3.95 8.66 1.53
CA ASP A 690 5.15 7.84 1.45
C ASP A 690 4.85 6.49 0.76
N LYS A 691 3.73 5.85 1.12
CA LYS A 691 3.30 4.60 0.48
C LYS A 691 2.91 4.79 -0.99
N ALA A 692 2.27 5.90 -1.34
CA ALA A 692 1.97 6.27 -2.71
C ALA A 692 3.26 6.48 -3.53
N ALA A 693 4.26 7.16 -2.96
CA ALA A 693 5.56 7.38 -3.59
C ALA A 693 6.29 6.05 -3.88
N ILE A 694 6.31 5.14 -2.89
CA ILE A 694 6.90 3.79 -3.04
C ILE A 694 6.21 3.00 -4.15
N LYS A 695 4.88 3.06 -4.22
CA LYS A 695 4.09 2.36 -5.26
C LYS A 695 4.09 3.10 -6.61
N GLY A 696 4.68 4.28 -6.69
CA GLY A 696 4.66 5.11 -7.88
C GLY A 696 3.26 5.59 -8.28
N LEU A 697 2.33 5.65 -7.32
CA LEU A 697 0.97 6.15 -7.48
C LEU A 697 0.95 7.67 -7.33
N GLY A 698 -0.05 8.30 -7.95
CA GLY A 698 -0.25 9.74 -7.87
C GLY A 698 0.04 10.51 -9.15
N VAL A 699 -0.46 11.75 -9.19
CA VAL A 699 -0.20 12.73 -10.25
C VAL A 699 0.75 13.77 -9.72
N THR A 700 1.43 14.45 -10.62
CA THR A 700 2.33 15.53 -10.29
C THR A 700 1.80 16.82 -10.85
N LEU A 701 1.81 17.88 -10.05
CA LEU A 701 1.53 19.22 -10.50
C LEU A 701 2.72 20.13 -10.19
N GLN A 702 3.02 21.04 -11.11
CA GLN A 702 3.71 22.27 -10.78
C GLN A 702 2.65 23.23 -10.26
N LEU A 703 2.76 23.62 -8.99
CA LEU A 703 1.90 24.62 -8.37
C LEU A 703 2.49 26.02 -8.56
#